data_AF-A0A7R9FGE0-F1
#
_entry.id   AF-A0A7R9FGE0-F1
#
_cell.length_a   1.000
_cell.length_b   1.000
_cell.length_c   1.000
_cell.angle_alpha   90.00
_cell.angle_beta   90.00
_cell.angle_gamma   90.00
#
_symmetry.space_group_name_H-M   'P 1'
#
loop_
_entity.id
_entity.type
_entity.pdbx_description
1 polymer ?
#
loop_
_entity_poly.entity_id
_entity_poly.type
_entity_poly.pdbx_seq_one_letter_code
_entity_poly.pdbx_strand_id
1 'polypeptide(L)'
;MAVPMRFDGRVVVVTGAGAGLGRAYALLFAERGASVVVNDLGGGRHGDGSSTKAADIVVQEIRSKGGKAAANYNSVEDGEKIIQTALDNFGRIDVVVNNAGILRDRSFARISNTDWDLIHQVHLKGTFKTTQAAWPHFRKQNYGRVIVTSSNSGLYGNFGQANYAAAKIGVVGLSSTLAIEGRKNNIHCNAIVPTAASRMTEDILPPDFFAELKPELIAPVVVWLCHESCPETGSIIEAAAGWAGKSYLVRSQGSLLRSKITDNVTPEDVKEHWGTVTDMSNAKHYPSIADVSATLTVALEEMKANAQSDSLSKVATNSLSYDKRDIILYSLGVGASLNNPEDLKYLYEGHEAFSALPTFLIIPAITTLLGANIIGDVFPGKDIDLTKMLHGEQYLEVIRPLETSGELVSKARVVDVLDKGSGAAILVDVDTFDENGNRVAYNQVTTFAIGMGGFGGKRTSDKAVDIANPPARAPDATVTEKTSLNQAAVYRLSGDWNPLHIDQDMATLGGYRRPILHGLCTLGFSARHILQRFANNDPSKFKAIKARFPKPVLPGQTLQTNMWHEGSRIHFETKVLESGYTVIGGAYVDLTETVPFLRTNNVSATETLKSEAVFDALKKRIEANLEKVKKINGVFQYNITVGGNTAGSWTIDLKKGVLYKGPVKEGKVDCTLTMSDPDFVDLFVDTRWSSEYNMLSRLHAVRKAVGAELANSENNIEVLTAVEWKQAAGIVEVLGPLADATKEISGDSYPTSSMVIPILHCLKSHLNVFITSKKDGVMFARSLDKALKSRFSFYDSDPIFCPSMLCDPRFRGVLIDDMVAVNTLAIEVKKLSDKSSLEPNFAGKLNPQMAFMQGKLKVAGNLMLVQKLSGLMKEQSKL
;
A
#
# COMPACT_ATOMS: atom_id res chain seq x y z
N MET A 1 -3.80 -20.35 -24.84
CA MET A 1 -2.94 -19.80 -25.91
C MET A 1 -3.67 -18.60 -26.50
N ALA A 2 -3.02 -17.44 -26.58
CA ALA A 2 -3.65 -16.24 -27.17
C ALA A 2 -3.86 -16.42 -28.68
N VAL A 3 -4.98 -15.92 -29.21
CA VAL A 3 -5.24 -15.91 -30.65
C VAL A 3 -4.16 -15.01 -31.31
N PRO A 4 -3.43 -15.49 -32.34
CA PRO A 4 -2.39 -14.69 -32.98
C PRO A 4 -2.99 -13.46 -33.68
N MET A 5 -2.36 -12.29 -33.53
CA MET A 5 -2.75 -11.06 -34.24
C MET A 5 -2.55 -11.24 -35.75
N ARG A 6 -3.56 -10.87 -36.55
CA ARG A 6 -3.63 -11.07 -38.00
C ARG A 6 -3.94 -9.77 -38.72
N PHE A 7 -3.57 -9.71 -39.99
CA PHE A 7 -3.79 -8.58 -40.90
C PHE A 7 -4.50 -9.03 -42.18
N ASP A 8 -5.28 -10.10 -42.09
CA ASP A 8 -6.03 -10.64 -43.22
C ASP A 8 -6.94 -9.56 -43.82
N GLY A 9 -6.84 -9.36 -45.14
CA GLY A 9 -7.61 -8.35 -45.86
C GLY A 9 -7.13 -6.89 -45.68
N ARG A 10 -6.05 -6.66 -44.92
CA ARG A 10 -5.43 -5.34 -44.77
C ARG A 10 -4.32 -5.12 -45.80
N VAL A 11 -4.25 -3.90 -46.34
CA VAL A 11 -3.18 -3.48 -47.25
C VAL A 11 -2.21 -2.54 -46.53
N VAL A 12 -0.93 -2.91 -46.55
CA VAL A 12 0.13 -2.20 -45.82
C VAL A 12 1.15 -1.65 -46.81
N VAL A 13 1.41 -0.35 -46.77
CA VAL A 13 2.55 0.28 -47.46
C VAL A 13 3.67 0.49 -46.47
N VAL A 14 4.88 0.01 -46.80
CA VAL A 14 6.10 0.29 -46.03
C VAL A 14 7.10 1.00 -46.94
N THR A 15 7.50 2.22 -46.57
CA THR A 15 8.50 2.99 -47.33
C THR A 15 9.92 2.69 -46.87
N GLY A 16 10.88 2.64 -47.81
CA GLY A 16 12.26 2.20 -47.52
C GLY A 16 12.32 0.75 -47.04
N ALA A 17 11.55 -0.14 -47.66
CA ALA A 17 11.35 -1.51 -47.25
C ALA A 17 12.33 -2.52 -47.89
N GLY A 18 13.31 -2.04 -48.68
CA GLY A 18 14.30 -2.91 -49.32
C GLY A 18 15.36 -3.46 -48.38
N ALA A 19 15.55 -2.85 -47.19
CA ALA A 19 16.53 -3.28 -46.20
C ALA A 19 16.13 -2.90 -44.76
N GLY A 20 16.90 -3.38 -43.77
CA GLY A 20 16.84 -2.95 -42.38
C GLY A 20 15.44 -3.06 -41.74
N LEU A 21 15.04 -2.00 -41.03
CA LEU A 21 13.75 -1.90 -40.33
C LEU A 21 12.55 -2.09 -41.27
N GLY A 22 12.54 -1.38 -42.41
CA GLY A 22 11.44 -1.47 -43.37
C GLY A 22 11.26 -2.89 -43.92
N ARG A 23 12.36 -3.59 -44.22
CA ARG A 23 12.30 -5.01 -44.64
C ARG A 23 11.71 -5.90 -43.54
N ALA A 24 12.15 -5.74 -42.29
CA ALA A 24 11.63 -6.52 -41.17
C ALA A 24 10.12 -6.28 -40.95
N TYR A 25 9.66 -5.03 -41.06
CA TYR A 25 8.23 -4.70 -40.99
C TYR A 25 7.45 -5.38 -42.12
N ALA A 26 7.90 -5.24 -43.37
CA ALA A 26 7.22 -5.80 -44.54
C ALA A 26 7.07 -7.32 -44.45
N LEU A 27 8.13 -8.03 -44.04
CA LEU A 27 8.11 -9.48 -43.85
C LEU A 27 7.12 -9.89 -42.76
N LEU A 28 7.15 -9.22 -41.60
CA LEU A 28 6.28 -9.59 -40.49
C LEU A 28 4.80 -9.29 -40.80
N PHE A 29 4.47 -8.16 -41.44
CA PHE A 29 3.09 -7.89 -41.87
C PHE A 29 2.59 -8.95 -42.84
N ALA A 30 3.42 -9.34 -43.82
CA ALA A 30 3.05 -10.36 -44.81
C ALA A 30 2.86 -11.75 -44.17
N GLU A 31 3.74 -12.15 -43.24
CA GLU A 31 3.59 -13.38 -42.44
C GLU A 31 2.26 -13.41 -41.68
N ARG A 32 1.80 -12.23 -41.22
CA ARG A 32 0.53 -12.06 -40.51
C ARG A 32 -0.67 -11.85 -41.44
N GLY A 33 -0.54 -12.03 -42.75
CA GLY A 33 -1.65 -12.07 -43.71
C GLY A 33 -1.93 -10.77 -44.47
N ALA A 34 -1.14 -9.73 -44.27
CA ALA A 34 -1.28 -8.48 -45.01
C ALA A 34 -0.89 -8.63 -46.48
N SER A 35 -1.54 -7.85 -47.36
CA SER A 35 -1.01 -7.54 -48.69
C SER A 35 -0.08 -6.33 -48.59
N VAL A 36 1.20 -6.49 -48.97
CA VAL A 36 2.24 -5.49 -48.68
C VAL A 36 2.72 -4.79 -49.95
N VAL A 37 2.73 -3.46 -49.97
CA VAL A 37 3.50 -2.68 -50.96
C VAL A 37 4.87 -2.39 -50.37
N VAL A 38 5.90 -2.97 -50.99
CA VAL A 38 7.31 -2.79 -50.64
C VAL A 38 7.84 -1.63 -51.47
N ASN A 39 7.88 -0.43 -50.90
CA ASN A 39 8.46 0.74 -51.55
C ASN A 39 9.95 0.87 -51.19
N ASP A 40 10.80 0.98 -52.21
CA ASP A 40 12.20 1.36 -52.02
C ASP A 40 12.77 1.99 -53.30
N LEU A 41 13.44 3.14 -53.17
CA LEU A 41 14.11 3.82 -54.29
C LEU A 41 15.38 3.06 -54.74
N GLY A 42 15.98 2.27 -53.84
CA GLY A 42 17.21 1.53 -54.05
C GLY A 42 18.46 2.42 -54.12
N GLY A 43 18.39 3.62 -53.54
CA GLY A 43 19.54 4.52 -53.40
C GLY A 43 20.44 4.16 -52.22
N GLY A 44 21.65 4.74 -52.20
CA GLY A 44 22.60 4.64 -51.10
C GLY A 44 22.13 5.40 -49.85
N ARG A 45 22.81 5.15 -48.72
CA ARG A 45 22.51 5.79 -47.41
C ARG A 45 22.59 7.32 -47.45
N HIS A 46 23.31 7.88 -48.40
CA HIS A 46 23.48 9.33 -48.58
C HIS A 46 22.53 9.94 -49.62
N GLY A 47 21.56 9.16 -50.11
CA GLY A 47 20.55 9.63 -51.07
C GLY A 47 21.03 9.66 -52.52
N ASP A 48 22.09 8.93 -52.85
CA ASP A 48 22.66 8.81 -54.19
C ASP A 48 22.21 7.53 -54.91
N GLY A 49 21.92 7.61 -56.21
CA GLY A 49 21.53 6.46 -57.04
C GLY A 49 20.07 6.00 -56.87
N SER A 50 19.67 5.04 -57.71
CA SER A 50 18.38 4.34 -57.62
C SER A 50 18.52 2.92 -58.19
N SER A 51 17.75 1.96 -57.66
CA SER A 51 17.79 0.56 -58.07
C SER A 51 16.47 -0.15 -57.78
N THR A 52 15.87 -0.77 -58.77
CA THR A 52 14.64 -1.54 -58.58
C THR A 52 14.86 -2.81 -57.74
N LYS A 53 16.09 -3.34 -57.74
CA LYS A 53 16.45 -4.63 -57.12
C LYS A 53 16.14 -4.68 -55.63
N ALA A 54 16.27 -3.56 -54.92
CA ALA A 54 16.08 -3.52 -53.47
C ALA A 54 14.65 -3.93 -53.07
N ALA A 55 13.64 -3.34 -53.70
CA ALA A 55 12.24 -3.71 -53.48
C ALA A 55 11.93 -5.12 -54.02
N ASP A 56 12.44 -5.45 -55.21
CA ASP A 56 12.16 -6.73 -55.87
C ASP A 56 12.60 -7.93 -55.03
N ILE A 57 13.77 -7.87 -54.39
CA ILE A 57 14.29 -8.96 -53.55
C ILE A 57 13.34 -9.25 -52.38
N VAL A 58 12.85 -8.22 -51.70
CA VAL A 58 11.96 -8.38 -50.55
C VAL A 58 10.57 -8.86 -50.99
N VAL A 59 10.06 -8.41 -52.14
CA VAL A 59 8.82 -8.93 -52.72
C VAL A 59 8.94 -10.41 -53.04
N GLN A 60 10.04 -10.84 -53.66
CA GLN A 60 10.26 -12.26 -53.95
C GLN A 60 10.38 -13.09 -52.67
N GLU A 61 11.05 -12.57 -51.65
CA GLU A 61 11.12 -13.23 -50.34
C GLU A 61 9.72 -13.40 -49.73
N ILE A 62 8.90 -12.35 -49.69
CA ILE A 62 7.52 -12.42 -49.18
C ILE A 62 6.71 -13.48 -49.96
N ARG A 63 6.78 -13.45 -51.29
CA ARG A 63 6.05 -14.40 -52.15
C ARG A 63 6.52 -15.84 -51.95
N SER A 64 7.82 -16.06 -51.78
CA SER A 64 8.39 -17.39 -51.50
C SER A 64 7.91 -17.98 -50.17
N LYS A 65 7.53 -17.12 -49.22
CA LYS A 65 6.93 -17.49 -47.92
C LYS A 65 5.39 -17.56 -47.96
N GLY A 66 4.78 -17.47 -49.14
CA GLY A 66 3.33 -17.56 -49.34
C GLY A 66 2.55 -16.26 -49.09
N GLY A 67 3.25 -15.14 -48.88
CA GLY A 67 2.63 -13.82 -48.69
C GLY A 67 2.29 -13.10 -50.00
N LYS A 68 1.55 -11.99 -49.90
CA LYS A 68 1.18 -11.14 -51.04
C LYS A 68 1.97 -9.83 -50.98
N ALA A 69 2.70 -9.52 -52.05
CA ALA A 69 3.42 -8.26 -52.14
C ALA A 69 3.55 -7.71 -53.57
N ALA A 70 3.65 -6.38 -53.67
CA ALA A 70 3.94 -5.62 -54.89
C ALA A 70 5.09 -4.64 -54.63
N ALA A 71 5.99 -4.47 -55.60
CA ALA A 71 7.11 -3.53 -55.51
C ALA A 71 6.67 -2.12 -55.94
N ASN A 72 7.28 -1.10 -55.35
CA ASN A 72 7.20 0.27 -55.82
C ASN A 72 8.58 0.92 -55.76
N TYR A 73 8.95 1.65 -56.82
CA TYR A 73 10.30 2.20 -57.00
C TYR A 73 10.37 3.73 -56.92
N ASN A 74 9.27 4.39 -56.54
CA ASN A 74 9.19 5.85 -56.53
C ASN A 74 9.85 6.42 -55.26
N SER A 75 10.37 7.64 -55.36
CA SER A 75 10.74 8.44 -54.18
C SER A 75 9.51 8.72 -53.33
N VAL A 76 9.70 8.82 -52.01
CA VAL A 76 8.64 9.24 -51.07
C VAL A 76 8.15 10.67 -51.30
N GLU A 77 8.89 11.46 -52.08
CA GLU A 77 8.44 12.77 -52.55
C GLU A 77 7.22 12.69 -53.47
N ASP A 78 7.09 11.58 -54.20
CA ASP A 78 5.96 11.24 -55.07
C ASP A 78 4.99 10.28 -54.35
N GLY A 79 4.62 10.64 -53.11
CA GLY A 79 3.83 9.78 -52.22
C GLY A 79 2.52 9.28 -52.84
N GLU A 80 1.90 10.06 -53.72
CA GLU A 80 0.72 9.66 -54.47
C GLU A 80 0.94 8.42 -55.35
N LYS A 81 2.09 8.29 -56.01
CA LYS A 81 2.42 7.13 -56.85
C LYS A 81 2.63 5.86 -56.01
N ILE A 82 3.13 6.03 -54.79
CA ILE A 82 3.31 4.93 -53.83
C ILE A 82 1.93 4.40 -53.40
N ILE A 83 1.03 5.29 -52.98
CA ILE A 83 -0.32 4.89 -52.58
C ILE A 83 -1.11 4.34 -53.77
N GLN A 84 -0.95 4.91 -54.97
CA GLN A 84 -1.58 4.39 -56.18
C GLN A 84 -1.21 2.93 -56.45
N THR A 85 0.03 2.52 -56.18
CA THR A 85 0.43 1.10 -56.31
C THR A 85 -0.37 0.18 -55.39
N ALA A 86 -0.70 0.61 -54.18
CA ALA A 86 -1.56 -0.15 -53.27
C ALA A 86 -2.99 -0.28 -53.81
N LEU A 87 -3.53 0.81 -54.37
CA LEU A 87 -4.85 0.84 -54.98
C LEU A 87 -4.93 -0.04 -56.22
N ASP A 88 -3.95 0.04 -57.11
CA ASP A 88 -3.94 -0.71 -58.37
C ASP A 88 -3.80 -2.23 -58.15
N ASN A 89 -2.99 -2.63 -57.15
CA ASN A 89 -2.73 -4.05 -56.91
C ASN A 89 -3.72 -4.70 -55.93
N PHE A 90 -4.25 -3.93 -54.97
CA PHE A 90 -5.03 -4.48 -53.86
C PHE A 90 -6.34 -3.73 -53.56
N GLY A 91 -6.64 -2.65 -54.29
CA GLY A 91 -7.93 -1.94 -54.24
C GLY A 91 -8.16 -1.04 -53.03
N ARG A 92 -7.23 -0.99 -52.06
CA ARG A 92 -7.36 -0.23 -50.80
C ARG A 92 -6.00 0.07 -50.18
N ILE A 93 -6.01 0.88 -49.12
CA ILE A 93 -4.85 1.14 -48.24
C ILE A 93 -5.35 1.21 -46.80
N ASP A 94 -4.71 0.48 -45.88
CA ASP A 94 -5.11 0.40 -44.46
C ASP A 94 -4.03 0.91 -43.51
N VAL A 95 -2.76 0.67 -43.86
CA VAL A 95 -1.61 1.00 -43.03
C VAL A 95 -0.53 1.67 -43.87
N VAL A 96 0.03 2.77 -43.39
CA VAL A 96 1.22 3.41 -43.96
C VAL A 96 2.31 3.49 -42.90
N VAL A 97 3.43 2.81 -43.14
CA VAL A 97 4.63 2.87 -42.30
C VAL A 97 5.68 3.73 -43.01
N ASN A 98 5.82 4.97 -42.56
CA ASN A 98 6.77 5.94 -43.07
C ASN A 98 8.15 5.70 -42.44
N ASN A 99 8.97 4.90 -43.13
CA ASN A 99 10.28 4.47 -42.65
C ASN A 99 11.46 4.93 -43.53
N ALA A 100 11.23 5.29 -44.80
CA ALA A 100 12.28 5.74 -45.71
C ALA A 100 13.14 6.87 -45.11
N GLY A 101 14.45 6.81 -45.37
CA GLY A 101 15.39 7.74 -44.76
C GLY A 101 16.81 7.64 -45.28
N ILE A 102 17.54 8.73 -45.14
CA ILE A 102 18.95 8.90 -45.53
C ILE A 102 19.72 9.67 -44.45
N LEU A 103 21.05 9.77 -44.57
CA LEU A 103 21.88 10.58 -43.67
C LEU A 103 22.84 11.49 -44.43
N ARG A 104 23.01 12.71 -43.91
CA ARG A 104 23.95 13.75 -44.35
C ARG A 104 24.56 14.45 -43.14
N ASP A 105 25.28 13.67 -42.33
CA ASP A 105 25.83 14.12 -41.06
C ASP A 105 27.00 15.10 -41.29
N ARG A 106 26.88 16.30 -40.73
CA ARG A 106 27.87 17.39 -40.78
C ARG A 106 27.74 18.23 -39.51
N SER A 107 28.87 18.70 -38.96
CA SER A 107 28.83 19.77 -37.94
C SER A 107 28.00 20.95 -38.45
N PHE A 108 27.26 21.64 -37.59
CA PHE A 108 26.26 22.65 -37.99
C PHE A 108 26.77 23.63 -39.05
N ALA A 109 27.95 24.24 -38.86
CA ALA A 109 28.55 25.20 -39.80
C ALA A 109 28.94 24.61 -41.18
N ARG A 110 28.95 23.29 -41.34
CA ARG A 110 29.31 22.57 -42.57
C ARG A 110 28.13 21.90 -43.25
N ILE A 111 26.90 22.09 -42.75
CA ILE A 111 25.69 21.62 -43.42
C ILE A 111 25.46 22.52 -44.63
N SER A 112 25.55 21.95 -45.84
CA SER A 112 25.16 22.67 -47.05
C SER A 112 23.63 22.76 -47.17
N ASN A 113 23.13 23.70 -47.97
CA ASN A 113 21.68 23.78 -48.26
C ASN A 113 21.17 22.46 -48.85
N THR A 114 21.94 21.80 -49.72
CA THR A 114 21.57 20.49 -50.27
C THR A 114 21.49 19.40 -49.20
N ASP A 115 22.41 19.38 -48.24
CA ASP A 115 22.37 18.42 -47.13
C ASP A 115 21.16 18.67 -46.21
N TRP A 116 20.74 19.94 -46.05
CA TRP A 116 19.55 20.30 -45.30
C TRP A 116 18.27 19.91 -46.04
N ASP A 117 18.15 20.35 -47.29
CA ASP A 117 16.94 20.21 -48.11
C ASP A 117 16.64 18.74 -48.37
N LEU A 118 17.64 17.94 -48.75
CA LEU A 118 17.44 16.53 -49.08
C LEU A 118 16.96 15.73 -47.85
N ILE A 119 17.49 16.02 -46.66
CA ILE A 119 17.03 15.40 -45.41
C ILE A 119 15.57 15.75 -45.12
N HIS A 120 15.17 17.02 -45.28
CA HIS A 120 13.78 17.43 -45.05
C HIS A 120 12.83 16.90 -46.12
N GLN A 121 13.27 16.85 -47.38
CA GLN A 121 12.51 16.32 -48.51
C GLN A 121 12.16 14.85 -48.31
N VAL A 122 13.15 14.02 -47.93
CA VAL A 122 12.93 12.58 -47.74
C VAL A 122 12.15 12.30 -46.44
N HIS A 123 12.60 12.87 -45.32
CA HIS A 123 12.08 12.45 -44.01
C HIS A 123 10.75 13.12 -43.64
N LEU A 124 10.66 14.45 -43.76
CA LEU A 124 9.48 15.18 -43.30
C LEU A 124 8.45 15.35 -44.42
N LYS A 125 8.88 15.91 -45.56
CA LYS A 125 8.00 16.13 -46.72
C LYS A 125 7.54 14.80 -47.32
N GLY A 126 8.41 13.80 -47.42
CA GLY A 126 8.06 12.46 -47.89
C GLY A 126 7.01 11.77 -47.00
N THR A 127 7.18 11.83 -45.68
CA THR A 127 6.17 11.35 -44.70
C THR A 127 4.85 12.08 -44.85
N PHE A 128 4.88 13.41 -45.03
CA PHE A 128 3.68 14.20 -45.31
C PHE A 128 3.00 13.76 -46.61
N LYS A 129 3.73 13.64 -47.72
CA LYS A 129 3.19 13.31 -49.05
C LYS A 129 2.51 11.96 -49.10
N THR A 130 3.18 10.93 -48.60
CA THR A 130 2.67 9.56 -48.54
C THR A 130 1.44 9.44 -47.65
N THR A 131 1.46 10.07 -46.46
CA THR A 131 0.32 10.06 -45.55
C THR A 131 -0.86 10.89 -46.10
N GLN A 132 -0.58 12.05 -46.71
CA GLN A 132 -1.57 12.89 -47.37
C GLN A 132 -2.29 12.13 -48.48
N ALA A 133 -1.56 11.37 -49.31
CA ALA A 133 -2.14 10.59 -50.38
C ALA A 133 -3.06 9.46 -49.86
N ALA A 134 -2.73 8.83 -48.73
CA ALA A 134 -3.55 7.77 -48.12
C ALA A 134 -4.78 8.31 -47.38
N TRP A 135 -4.73 9.54 -46.86
CA TRP A 135 -5.72 10.11 -45.95
C TRP A 135 -7.17 10.08 -46.46
N PRO A 136 -7.49 10.45 -47.72
CA PRO A 136 -8.86 10.39 -48.22
C PRO A 136 -9.44 8.96 -48.20
N HIS A 137 -8.61 7.95 -48.46
CA HIS A 137 -9.00 6.55 -48.43
C HIS A 137 -9.29 6.08 -47.01
N PHE A 138 -8.41 6.42 -46.06
CA PHE A 138 -8.63 6.13 -44.64
C PHE A 138 -9.92 6.74 -44.10
N ARG A 139 -10.20 8.01 -44.45
CA ARG A 139 -11.44 8.68 -44.04
C ARG A 139 -12.68 8.02 -44.64
N LYS A 140 -12.64 7.65 -45.92
CA LYS A 140 -13.76 7.00 -46.60
C LYS A 140 -14.10 5.62 -45.99
N GLN A 141 -13.07 4.86 -45.59
CA GLN A 141 -13.26 3.52 -45.03
C GLN A 141 -13.39 3.49 -43.50
N ASN A 142 -13.27 4.65 -42.83
CA ASN A 142 -13.30 4.77 -41.37
C ASN A 142 -12.29 3.85 -40.65
N TYR A 143 -11.10 3.74 -41.22
CA TYR A 143 -9.99 2.96 -40.69
C TYR A 143 -8.68 3.45 -41.29
N GLY A 144 -7.66 3.67 -40.45
CA GLY A 144 -6.30 3.89 -40.92
C GLY A 144 -5.28 3.74 -39.79
N ARG A 145 -4.08 3.29 -40.12
CA ARG A 145 -2.96 3.23 -39.17
C ARG A 145 -1.72 3.83 -39.82
N VAL A 146 -1.13 4.82 -39.16
CA VAL A 146 0.04 5.53 -39.65
C VAL A 146 1.15 5.42 -38.62
N ILE A 147 2.33 5.04 -39.10
CA ILE A 147 3.56 5.09 -38.32
C ILE A 147 4.47 6.12 -38.96
N VAL A 148 4.98 7.04 -38.15
CA VAL A 148 6.09 7.92 -38.53
C VAL A 148 7.35 7.49 -37.81
N THR A 149 8.48 7.49 -38.49
CA THR A 149 9.76 7.08 -37.90
C THR A 149 10.55 8.31 -37.46
N SER A 150 10.62 8.55 -36.16
CA SER A 150 11.50 9.55 -35.54
C SER A 150 12.84 8.91 -35.15
N SER A 151 13.58 9.49 -34.21
CA SER A 151 14.85 8.99 -33.69
C SER A 151 15.21 9.66 -32.35
N ASN A 152 16.09 9.04 -31.57
CA ASN A 152 16.64 9.66 -30.36
C ASN A 152 17.41 10.96 -30.69
N SER A 153 18.04 11.05 -31.86
CA SER A 153 18.62 12.32 -32.32
C SER A 153 17.57 13.42 -32.50
N GLY A 154 16.33 13.07 -32.86
CA GLY A 154 15.22 14.02 -32.94
C GLY A 154 14.73 14.46 -31.56
N LEU A 155 14.57 13.52 -30.63
CA LEU A 155 14.05 13.82 -29.28
C LEU A 155 15.06 14.57 -28.39
N TYR A 156 16.34 14.19 -28.47
CA TYR A 156 17.37 14.64 -27.53
C TYR A 156 18.48 15.49 -28.18
N GLY A 157 18.52 15.55 -29.52
CA GLY A 157 19.64 16.10 -30.25
C GLY A 157 20.82 15.12 -30.37
N ASN A 158 21.64 15.30 -31.40
CA ASN A 158 22.91 14.59 -31.54
C ASN A 158 23.92 15.43 -32.32
N PHE A 159 25.20 15.37 -31.94
CA PHE A 159 26.24 16.16 -32.57
C PHE A 159 26.36 15.83 -34.07
N GLY A 160 26.44 16.88 -34.91
CA GLY A 160 26.59 16.72 -36.36
C GLY A 160 25.32 16.31 -37.11
N GLN A 161 24.15 16.33 -36.46
CA GLN A 161 22.89 15.85 -37.04
C GLN A 161 21.76 16.89 -36.99
N ALA A 162 22.06 18.19 -37.03
CA ALA A 162 21.02 19.23 -36.87
C ALA A 162 19.90 19.16 -37.93
N ASN A 163 20.23 18.91 -39.19
CA ASN A 163 19.28 18.66 -40.28
C ASN A 163 18.39 17.43 -40.00
N TYR A 164 19.00 16.31 -39.59
CA TYR A 164 18.30 15.06 -39.31
C TYR A 164 17.43 15.14 -38.06
N ALA A 165 17.95 15.70 -36.96
CA ALA A 165 17.23 15.93 -35.73
C ALA A 165 15.98 16.81 -35.96
N ALA A 166 16.13 17.93 -36.70
CA ALA A 166 15.03 18.81 -37.07
C ALA A 166 13.93 18.09 -37.86
N ALA A 167 14.30 17.31 -38.89
CA ALA A 167 13.33 16.54 -39.65
C ALA A 167 12.63 15.45 -38.79
N LYS A 168 13.37 14.80 -37.88
CA LYS A 168 12.88 13.68 -37.06
C LYS A 168 11.98 14.12 -35.91
N ILE A 169 12.22 15.27 -35.29
CA ILE A 169 11.24 15.85 -34.35
C ILE A 169 10.05 16.47 -35.11
N GLY A 170 10.27 16.99 -36.31
CA GLY A 170 9.20 17.51 -37.17
C GLY A 170 8.13 16.47 -37.49
N VAL A 171 8.50 15.20 -37.73
CA VAL A 171 7.51 14.14 -37.96
C VAL A 171 6.72 13.78 -36.69
N VAL A 172 7.27 13.98 -35.49
CA VAL A 172 6.52 13.83 -34.23
C VAL A 172 5.43 14.89 -34.14
N GLY A 173 5.77 16.16 -34.43
CA GLY A 173 4.79 17.24 -34.51
C GLY A 173 3.68 16.96 -35.53
N LEU A 174 4.03 16.45 -36.71
CA LEU A 174 3.05 16.00 -37.71
C LEU A 174 2.15 14.89 -37.18
N SER A 175 2.72 13.87 -36.52
CA SER A 175 1.97 12.76 -35.93
C SER A 175 0.96 13.22 -34.89
N SER A 176 1.36 14.15 -34.01
CA SER A 176 0.49 14.69 -32.95
C SER A 176 -0.78 15.32 -33.53
N THR A 177 -0.66 16.12 -34.60
CA THR A 177 -1.82 16.73 -35.26
C THR A 177 -2.68 15.69 -35.99
N LEU A 178 -2.06 14.76 -36.73
CA LEU A 178 -2.79 13.72 -37.45
C LEU A 178 -3.56 12.79 -36.50
N ALA A 179 -3.03 12.51 -35.31
CA ALA A 179 -3.72 11.74 -34.29
C ALA A 179 -5.01 12.42 -33.81
N ILE A 180 -5.04 13.76 -33.75
CA ILE A 180 -6.22 14.55 -33.40
C ILE A 180 -7.23 14.54 -34.54
N GLU A 181 -6.80 14.85 -35.77
CA GLU A 181 -7.67 14.91 -36.95
C GLU A 181 -8.27 13.54 -37.31
N GLY A 182 -7.49 12.48 -37.11
CA GLY A 182 -7.85 11.11 -37.48
C GLY A 182 -8.79 10.41 -36.49
N ARG A 183 -8.84 10.86 -35.23
CA ARG A 183 -9.53 10.16 -34.13
C ARG A 183 -10.99 9.84 -34.43
N LYS A 184 -11.74 10.80 -34.98
CA LYS A 184 -13.16 10.61 -35.32
C LYS A 184 -13.39 9.58 -36.43
N ASN A 185 -12.36 9.30 -37.23
CA ASN A 185 -12.44 8.38 -38.35
C ASN A 185 -11.71 7.05 -38.11
N ASN A 186 -11.37 6.72 -36.85
CA ASN A 186 -10.57 5.53 -36.49
C ASN A 186 -9.25 5.47 -37.29
N ILE A 187 -8.62 6.63 -37.46
CA ILE A 187 -7.30 6.77 -38.05
C ILE A 187 -6.32 7.08 -36.92
N HIS A 188 -5.41 6.16 -36.65
CA HIS A 188 -4.41 6.32 -35.59
C HIS A 188 -3.07 6.68 -36.21
N CYS A 189 -2.35 7.61 -35.58
CA CYS A 189 -1.02 8.02 -36.01
C CYS A 189 -0.08 8.00 -34.80
N ASN A 190 0.96 7.18 -34.85
CA ASN A 190 1.95 7.05 -33.79
C ASN A 190 3.36 7.23 -34.33
N ALA A 191 4.26 7.76 -33.50
CA ALA A 191 5.67 7.86 -33.79
C ALA A 191 6.43 6.68 -33.18
N ILE A 192 7.26 6.02 -33.99
CA ILE A 192 8.24 5.04 -33.51
C ILE A 192 9.62 5.70 -33.48
N VAL A 193 10.37 5.43 -32.43
CA VAL A 193 11.73 5.92 -32.18
C VAL A 193 12.64 4.70 -32.05
N PRO A 194 13.09 4.13 -33.19
CA PRO A 194 13.87 2.90 -33.18
C PRO A 194 15.33 3.16 -32.81
N THR A 195 15.91 2.28 -32.00
CA THR A 195 17.37 2.15 -31.87
C THR A 195 17.79 0.79 -32.42
N ALA A 196 18.43 0.79 -33.58
CA ALA A 196 18.91 -0.41 -34.26
C ALA A 196 20.41 -0.29 -34.57
N ALA A 197 21.07 -1.43 -34.70
CA ALA A 197 22.49 -1.50 -35.02
C ALA A 197 22.75 -0.81 -36.36
N SER A 198 23.77 0.04 -36.39
CA SER A 198 24.29 0.63 -37.62
C SER A 198 25.76 0.25 -37.78
N ARG A 199 26.25 0.17 -39.02
CA ARG A 199 27.70 -0.02 -39.28
C ARG A 199 28.59 1.04 -38.60
N MET A 200 28.04 2.19 -38.19
CA MET A 200 28.78 3.24 -37.46
C MET A 200 28.89 2.99 -35.96
N THR A 201 28.05 2.14 -35.39
CA THR A 201 28.04 1.82 -33.95
C THR A 201 28.69 0.47 -33.64
N GLU A 202 29.12 -0.27 -34.68
CA GLU A 202 29.71 -1.60 -34.60
C GLU A 202 31.03 -1.60 -33.82
N ASP A 203 31.89 -0.60 -34.05
CA ASP A 203 33.18 -0.47 -33.35
C ASP A 203 33.08 0.23 -31.97
N ILE A 204 31.89 0.74 -31.61
CA ILE A 204 31.67 1.52 -30.37
C ILE A 204 30.98 0.66 -29.30
N LEU A 205 30.06 -0.22 -29.72
CA LEU A 205 29.24 -1.02 -28.83
C LEU A 205 29.89 -2.39 -28.56
N PRO A 206 29.71 -2.97 -27.35
CA PRO A 206 30.09 -4.36 -27.10
C PRO A 206 29.43 -5.31 -28.11
N PRO A 207 30.15 -6.31 -28.65
CA PRO A 207 29.64 -7.21 -29.70
C PRO A 207 28.31 -7.89 -29.35
N ASP A 208 28.18 -8.37 -28.10
CA ASP A 208 26.97 -9.05 -27.63
C ASP A 208 25.76 -8.11 -27.60
N PHE A 209 25.97 -6.84 -27.23
CA PHE A 209 24.90 -5.84 -27.24
C PHE A 209 24.52 -5.44 -28.67
N PHE A 210 25.50 -5.29 -29.56
CA PHE A 210 25.26 -5.00 -30.97
C PHE A 210 24.42 -6.09 -31.65
N ALA A 211 24.66 -7.36 -31.29
CA ALA A 211 23.90 -8.51 -31.80
C ALA A 211 22.42 -8.49 -31.39
N GLU A 212 22.03 -7.76 -30.34
CA GLU A 212 20.63 -7.62 -29.90
C GLU A 212 19.93 -6.39 -30.50
N LEU A 213 20.64 -5.51 -31.23
CA LEU A 213 20.01 -4.37 -31.92
C LEU A 213 19.44 -4.74 -33.30
N LYS A 214 18.72 -5.87 -33.34
CA LYS A 214 18.11 -6.46 -34.54
C LYS A 214 16.80 -5.75 -34.91
N PRO A 215 16.59 -5.38 -36.19
CA PRO A 215 15.32 -4.85 -36.68
C PRO A 215 14.08 -5.70 -36.33
N GLU A 216 14.26 -7.02 -36.28
CA GLU A 216 13.22 -8.00 -35.98
C GLU A 216 12.67 -7.87 -34.56
N LEU A 217 13.41 -7.25 -33.64
CA LEU A 217 12.96 -7.01 -32.27
C LEU A 217 12.16 -5.70 -32.13
N ILE A 218 12.15 -4.85 -33.16
CA ILE A 218 11.34 -3.62 -33.22
C ILE A 218 10.05 -3.85 -34.02
N ALA A 219 10.10 -4.70 -35.05
CA ALA A 219 8.97 -4.99 -35.93
C ALA A 219 7.66 -5.37 -35.19
N PRO A 220 7.67 -6.19 -34.12
CA PRO A 220 6.46 -6.51 -33.36
C PRO A 220 5.76 -5.29 -32.75
N VAL A 221 6.51 -4.27 -32.33
CA VAL A 221 5.94 -3.03 -31.77
C VAL A 221 5.21 -2.23 -32.86
N VAL A 222 5.83 -2.10 -34.04
CA VAL A 222 5.20 -1.44 -35.20
C VAL A 222 3.94 -2.19 -35.63
N VAL A 223 4.00 -3.53 -35.69
CA VAL A 223 2.84 -4.36 -36.03
C VAL A 223 1.72 -4.21 -35.00
N TRP A 224 2.02 -4.17 -33.69
CA TRP A 224 1.03 -3.88 -32.66
C TRP A 224 0.35 -2.52 -32.86
N LEU A 225 1.14 -1.45 -33.06
CA LEU A 225 0.61 -0.10 -33.27
C LEU A 225 -0.25 0.03 -34.54
N CYS A 226 -0.10 -0.89 -35.49
CA CYS A 226 -0.89 -0.95 -36.71
C CYS A 226 -2.07 -1.93 -36.66
N HIS A 227 -2.24 -2.70 -35.58
CA HIS A 227 -3.33 -3.66 -35.48
C HIS A 227 -4.67 -2.96 -35.24
N GLU A 228 -5.77 -3.57 -35.69
CA GLU A 228 -7.10 -2.97 -35.56
C GLU A 228 -7.56 -2.82 -34.11
N SER A 229 -7.11 -3.73 -33.24
CA SER A 229 -7.42 -3.71 -31.80
C SER A 229 -6.55 -2.76 -30.98
N CYS A 230 -5.54 -2.12 -31.57
CA CYS A 230 -4.68 -1.20 -30.84
C CYS A 230 -5.39 0.16 -30.66
N PRO A 231 -5.65 0.60 -29.41
CA PRO A 231 -6.33 1.87 -29.15
C PRO A 231 -5.38 3.08 -29.24
N GLU A 232 -4.07 2.83 -29.34
CA GLU A 232 -3.05 3.87 -29.21
C GLU A 232 -3.06 4.83 -30.41
N THR A 233 -3.06 6.14 -30.14
CA THR A 233 -2.89 7.20 -31.14
C THR A 233 -2.23 8.42 -30.51
N GLY A 234 -1.36 9.10 -31.25
CA GLY A 234 -0.63 10.28 -30.79
C GLY A 234 0.57 9.97 -29.89
N SER A 235 1.02 8.71 -29.85
CA SER A 235 2.08 8.28 -28.93
C SER A 235 3.44 8.25 -29.59
N ILE A 236 4.47 8.52 -28.79
CA ILE A 236 5.88 8.39 -29.14
C ILE A 236 6.39 7.14 -28.44
N ILE A 237 6.77 6.12 -29.20
CA ILE A 237 7.21 4.83 -28.67
C ILE A 237 8.66 4.60 -29.05
N GLU A 238 9.54 4.51 -28.07
CA GLU A 238 10.91 4.04 -28.23
C GLU A 238 10.95 2.51 -28.26
N ALA A 239 11.78 1.93 -29.12
CA ALA A 239 11.92 0.47 -29.21
C ALA A 239 13.32 0.04 -29.65
N ALA A 240 13.88 -0.96 -28.96
CA ALA A 240 15.19 -1.56 -29.23
C ALA A 240 15.36 -2.86 -28.44
N ALA A 241 16.11 -3.84 -28.95
CA ALA A 241 16.52 -5.03 -28.19
C ALA A 241 15.40 -5.78 -27.43
N GLY A 242 14.17 -5.77 -27.96
CA GLY A 242 13.02 -6.40 -27.30
C GLY A 242 12.41 -5.57 -26.15
N TRP A 243 12.89 -4.36 -25.94
CA TRP A 243 12.33 -3.36 -25.03
C TRP A 243 11.53 -2.31 -25.82
N ALA A 244 10.46 -1.80 -25.20
CA ALA A 244 9.75 -0.62 -25.68
C ALA A 244 9.30 0.27 -24.53
N GLY A 245 9.35 1.58 -24.72
CA GLY A 245 8.94 2.60 -23.76
C GLY A 245 8.15 3.72 -24.41
N LYS A 246 7.24 4.36 -23.68
CA LYS A 246 6.47 5.51 -24.15
C LYS A 246 7.09 6.80 -23.65
N SER A 247 7.24 7.78 -24.55
CA SER A 247 7.76 9.10 -24.26
C SER A 247 6.68 10.17 -24.47
N TYR A 248 6.68 11.20 -23.64
CA TYR A 248 5.76 12.34 -23.73
C TYR A 248 6.36 13.61 -23.12
N LEU A 249 5.77 14.76 -23.44
CA LEU A 249 6.19 16.05 -22.89
C LEU A 249 5.56 16.29 -21.51
N VAL A 250 6.40 16.73 -20.56
CA VAL A 250 6.00 17.23 -19.23
C VAL A 250 6.37 18.70 -19.10
N ARG A 251 5.65 19.43 -18.26
CA ARG A 251 5.93 20.83 -17.93
C ARG A 251 5.95 21.02 -16.41
N SER A 252 6.88 21.83 -15.90
CA SER A 252 6.90 22.27 -14.50
C SER A 252 5.59 22.97 -14.11
N GLN A 253 5.38 23.17 -12.82
CA GLN A 253 4.27 24.03 -12.34
C GLN A 253 4.48 25.50 -12.76
N GLY A 254 5.74 25.91 -12.92
CA GLY A 254 6.11 27.28 -13.26
C GLY A 254 5.99 28.22 -12.05
N SER A 255 6.08 29.53 -12.31
CA SER A 255 5.91 30.57 -11.30
C SER A 255 5.24 31.79 -11.92
N LEU A 256 4.43 32.49 -11.13
CA LEU A 256 4.10 33.88 -11.42
C LEU A 256 5.39 34.70 -11.30
N LEU A 257 5.61 35.62 -12.24
CA LEU A 257 6.81 36.47 -12.32
C LEU A 257 6.53 37.93 -11.93
N ARG A 258 5.35 38.17 -11.35
CA ARG A 258 4.90 39.46 -10.84
C ARG A 258 3.80 39.22 -9.82
N SER A 259 3.66 40.15 -8.88
CA SER A 259 2.69 40.02 -7.79
C SER A 259 1.30 40.53 -8.17
N LYS A 260 1.22 41.63 -8.92
CA LYS A 260 -0.06 42.20 -9.38
C LYS A 260 -0.16 42.19 -10.89
N ILE A 261 -1.39 42.13 -11.40
CA ILE A 261 -1.65 42.17 -12.84
C ILE A 261 -1.24 43.49 -13.50
N THR A 262 -1.16 44.56 -12.70
CA THR A 262 -0.72 45.90 -13.09
C THR A 262 0.79 46.05 -13.16
N ASP A 263 1.53 45.15 -12.50
CA ASP A 263 2.99 45.26 -12.44
C ASP A 263 3.58 44.77 -13.77
N ASN A 264 4.67 45.40 -14.20
CA ASN A 264 5.47 44.89 -15.30
C ASN A 264 6.31 43.69 -14.81
N VAL A 265 6.77 42.86 -15.76
CA VAL A 265 7.76 41.80 -15.48
C VAL A 265 9.13 42.31 -15.93
N THR A 266 10.11 42.27 -15.04
CA THR A 266 11.51 42.62 -15.33
C THR A 266 12.37 41.36 -15.46
N PRO A 267 13.55 41.43 -16.12
CA PRO A 267 14.51 40.32 -16.10
C PRO A 267 14.96 39.91 -14.69
N GLU A 268 15.01 40.85 -13.75
CA GLU A 268 15.34 40.61 -12.35
C GLU A 268 14.28 39.73 -11.68
N ASP A 269 12.98 39.99 -11.92
CA ASP A 269 11.89 39.15 -11.41
C ASP A 269 12.01 37.71 -11.95
N VAL A 270 12.36 37.57 -13.25
CA VAL A 270 12.58 36.27 -13.88
C VAL A 270 13.73 35.53 -13.19
N LYS A 271 14.85 36.21 -12.95
CA LYS A 271 16.03 35.64 -12.31
C LYS A 271 15.74 35.18 -10.88
N GLU A 272 15.01 35.99 -10.11
CA GLU A 272 14.62 35.67 -8.73
C GLU A 272 13.77 34.40 -8.66
N HIS A 273 12.84 34.22 -9.60
CA HIS A 273 11.92 33.08 -9.62
C HIS A 273 12.41 31.90 -10.47
N TRP A 274 13.60 31.99 -11.08
CA TRP A 274 14.07 30.99 -12.07
C TRP A 274 14.17 29.58 -11.48
N GLY A 275 14.54 29.46 -10.21
CA GLY A 275 14.56 28.18 -9.48
C GLY A 275 13.19 27.50 -9.51
N THR A 276 12.12 28.24 -9.18
CA THR A 276 10.74 27.72 -9.20
C THR A 276 10.23 27.48 -10.63
N VAL A 277 10.55 28.36 -11.58
CA VAL A 277 10.17 28.19 -12.99
C VAL A 277 10.69 26.87 -13.56
N THR A 278 11.92 26.51 -13.20
CA THR A 278 12.61 25.31 -13.70
C THR A 278 12.48 24.08 -12.80
N ASP A 279 11.74 24.18 -11.69
CA ASP A 279 11.52 23.04 -10.79
C ASP A 279 10.61 21.99 -11.43
N MET A 280 11.17 20.79 -11.65
CA MET A 280 10.48 19.65 -12.26
C MET A 280 9.95 18.64 -11.24
N SER A 281 10.11 18.89 -9.92
CA SER A 281 9.69 17.99 -8.84
C SER A 281 8.21 17.58 -8.93
N ASN A 282 7.37 18.50 -9.38
CA ASN A 282 5.92 18.33 -9.55
C ASN A 282 5.48 18.49 -11.02
N ALA A 283 6.35 18.16 -11.99
CA ALA A 283 6.04 18.31 -13.40
C ALA A 283 4.86 17.43 -13.83
N LYS A 284 3.99 17.96 -14.69
CA LYS A 284 2.78 17.27 -15.17
C LYS A 284 2.76 17.13 -16.69
N HIS A 285 2.18 16.03 -17.17
CA HIS A 285 1.80 15.89 -18.57
C HIS A 285 0.45 16.58 -18.82
N TYR A 286 0.34 17.28 -19.95
CA TYR A 286 -0.90 17.90 -20.39
C TYR A 286 -1.37 17.21 -21.67
N PRO A 287 -2.60 16.64 -21.70
CA PRO A 287 -3.05 15.83 -22.82
C PRO A 287 -3.47 16.66 -24.04
N SER A 288 -3.69 17.97 -23.87
CA SER A 288 -4.03 18.88 -24.97
C SER A 288 -3.52 20.31 -24.79
N ILE A 289 -3.52 21.07 -25.89
CA ILE A 289 -3.23 22.52 -25.88
C ILE A 289 -4.26 23.33 -25.08
N ALA A 290 -5.49 22.84 -24.97
CA ALA A 290 -6.55 23.50 -24.20
C ALA A 290 -6.26 23.43 -22.70
N ASP A 291 -5.80 22.28 -22.20
CA ASP A 291 -5.43 22.11 -20.79
C ASP A 291 -4.26 23.01 -20.40
N VAL A 292 -3.25 23.11 -21.27
CA VAL A 292 -2.11 24.03 -21.09
C VAL A 292 -2.61 25.47 -21.01
N SER A 293 -3.55 25.87 -21.88
CA SER A 293 -4.08 27.24 -21.91
C SER A 293 -4.91 27.56 -20.65
N ALA A 294 -5.70 26.60 -20.15
CA ALA A 294 -6.52 26.78 -18.95
C ALA A 294 -5.68 27.10 -17.71
N THR A 295 -4.47 26.54 -17.59
CA THR A 295 -3.58 26.86 -16.45
C THR A 295 -3.18 28.33 -16.39
N LEU A 296 -3.08 29.02 -17.54
CA LEU A 296 -2.76 30.45 -17.57
C LEU A 296 -3.93 31.28 -17.02
N THR A 297 -5.16 30.87 -17.30
CA THR A 297 -6.36 31.52 -16.76
C THR A 297 -6.38 31.42 -15.23
N VAL A 298 -6.11 30.23 -14.67
CA VAL A 298 -6.03 30.02 -13.22
C VAL A 298 -4.97 30.93 -12.60
N ALA A 299 -3.77 30.97 -13.18
CA ALA A 299 -2.69 31.82 -12.70
C ALA A 299 -3.05 33.32 -12.70
N LEU A 300 -3.81 33.78 -13.72
CA LEU A 300 -4.31 35.16 -13.77
C LEU A 300 -5.39 35.45 -12.73
N GLU A 301 -6.25 34.49 -12.42
CA GLU A 301 -7.28 34.61 -11.38
C GLU A 301 -6.66 34.67 -9.99
N GLU A 302 -5.66 33.83 -9.72
CA GLU A 302 -4.88 33.87 -8.47
C GLU A 302 -4.21 35.24 -8.26
N MET A 303 -3.61 35.80 -9.31
CA MET A 303 -2.99 37.13 -9.25
C MET A 303 -4.02 38.25 -8.97
N LYS A 304 -5.24 38.14 -9.53
CA LYS A 304 -6.32 39.10 -9.25
C LYS A 304 -6.78 39.01 -7.79
N ALA A 305 -6.88 37.80 -7.24
CA ALA A 305 -7.23 37.59 -5.84
C ALA A 305 -6.16 38.16 -4.89
N ASN A 306 -4.88 37.96 -5.21
CA ASN A 306 -3.76 38.45 -4.40
C ASN A 306 -3.61 39.98 -4.42
N ALA A 307 -3.99 40.65 -5.51
CA ALA A 307 -3.92 42.11 -5.61
C ALA A 307 -4.95 42.85 -4.71
N GLN A 308 -5.96 42.15 -4.21
CA GLN A 308 -7.00 42.70 -3.31
C GLN A 308 -6.68 42.52 -1.82
N SER A 309 -5.48 42.05 -1.49
CA SER A 309 -5.09 41.60 -0.16
C SER A 309 -4.06 42.55 0.49
N ASP A 310 -4.37 43.08 1.69
CA ASP A 310 -3.44 43.76 2.61
C ASP A 310 -2.32 42.80 3.10
N SER A 311 -1.26 43.28 3.76
CA SER A 311 -0.12 42.46 4.19
C SER A 311 -0.47 41.26 5.11
N LEU A 312 -1.63 41.29 5.78
CA LEU A 312 -2.20 40.17 6.55
C LEU A 312 -2.85 39.07 5.70
N SER A 313 -3.06 39.31 4.40
CA SER A 313 -3.81 38.42 3.50
C SER A 313 -2.95 37.72 2.44
N LYS A 314 -1.64 37.58 2.68
CA LYS A 314 -0.86 36.56 1.96
C LYS A 314 -1.48 35.19 2.26
N VAL A 315 -1.94 34.52 1.20
CA VAL A 315 -2.50 33.17 1.31
C VAL A 315 -1.41 32.16 0.97
N ALA A 316 -0.95 31.41 1.96
CA ALA A 316 -0.07 30.28 1.72
C ALA A 316 -0.88 29.09 1.22
N THR A 317 -0.46 28.47 0.12
CA THR A 317 -1.15 27.31 -0.46
C THR A 317 -0.19 26.12 -0.49
N ASN A 318 -0.67 24.94 -0.07
CA ASN A 318 0.08 23.69 -0.19
C ASN A 318 -0.87 22.55 -0.60
N SER A 319 -0.35 21.58 -1.34
CA SER A 319 -1.08 20.38 -1.74
C SER A 319 -0.51 19.15 -1.05
N LEU A 320 -1.37 18.24 -0.60
CA LEU A 320 -1.00 16.99 0.07
C LEU A 320 -1.79 15.84 -0.57
N SER A 321 -1.08 14.89 -1.17
CA SER A 321 -1.65 13.60 -1.56
C SER A 321 -1.56 12.64 -0.38
N TYR A 322 -2.59 11.83 -0.19
CA TYR A 322 -2.64 10.83 0.87
C TYR A 322 -3.35 9.55 0.39
N ASP A 323 -2.96 8.43 0.97
CA ASP A 323 -3.63 7.15 0.76
C ASP A 323 -3.86 6.40 2.08
N LYS A 324 -4.28 5.13 1.97
CA LYS A 324 -4.50 4.23 3.11
C LYS A 324 -3.31 4.17 4.08
N ARG A 325 -2.07 4.24 3.58
CA ARG A 325 -0.85 4.22 4.39
C ARG A 325 -0.83 5.42 5.34
N ASP A 326 -1.15 6.60 4.85
CA ASP A 326 -1.04 7.84 5.61
C ASP A 326 -2.09 7.89 6.73
N ILE A 327 -3.32 7.48 6.45
CA ILE A 327 -4.40 7.47 7.45
C ILE A 327 -4.22 6.36 8.49
N ILE A 328 -3.66 5.20 8.12
CA ILE A 328 -3.29 4.13 9.07
C ILE A 328 -2.13 4.59 9.95
N LEU A 329 -1.11 5.20 9.34
CA LEU A 329 0.07 5.72 10.05
C LEU A 329 -0.31 6.80 11.06
N TYR A 330 -1.20 7.73 10.67
CA TYR A 330 -1.76 8.72 11.57
C TYR A 330 -2.53 8.05 12.72
N SER A 331 -3.37 7.07 12.41
CA SER A 331 -4.19 6.36 13.42
C SER A 331 -3.32 5.67 14.46
N LEU A 332 -2.26 4.97 14.05
CA LEU A 332 -1.24 4.41 14.94
C LEU A 332 -0.53 5.51 15.73
N GLY A 333 -0.21 6.63 15.07
CA GLY A 333 0.41 7.81 15.66
C GLY A 333 -0.42 8.42 16.80
N VAL A 334 -1.74 8.26 16.78
CA VAL A 334 -2.65 8.73 17.84
C VAL A 334 -3.21 7.60 18.71
N GLY A 335 -2.55 6.43 18.70
CA GLY A 335 -2.77 5.35 19.66
C GLY A 335 -3.72 4.23 19.23
N ALA A 336 -4.26 4.27 18.01
CA ALA A 336 -5.10 3.17 17.51
C ALA A 336 -4.30 1.85 17.58
N SER A 337 -4.92 0.80 18.11
CA SER A 337 -4.21 -0.44 18.42
C SER A 337 -5.13 -1.65 18.36
N LEU A 338 -4.59 -2.80 17.97
CA LEU A 338 -5.30 -4.09 18.00
C LEU A 338 -5.65 -4.56 19.42
N ASN A 339 -5.12 -3.92 20.46
CA ASN A 339 -5.61 -4.13 21.83
C ASN A 339 -7.07 -3.66 22.00
N ASN A 340 -7.54 -2.77 21.14
CA ASN A 340 -8.95 -2.44 20.99
C ASN A 340 -9.46 -2.97 19.64
N PRO A 341 -10.25 -4.05 19.62
CA PRO A 341 -10.79 -4.62 18.38
C PRO A 341 -11.56 -3.61 17.52
N GLU A 342 -12.20 -2.61 18.14
CA GLU A 342 -12.97 -1.55 17.46
C GLU A 342 -12.09 -0.60 16.63
N ASP A 343 -10.77 -0.62 16.82
CA ASP A 343 -9.82 0.21 16.07
C ASP A 343 -9.38 -0.45 14.75
N LEU A 344 -9.74 -1.72 14.49
CA LEU A 344 -9.34 -2.42 13.26
C LEU A 344 -9.75 -1.66 11.99
N LYS A 345 -10.91 -1.00 12.02
CA LYS A 345 -11.41 -0.15 10.93
C LYS A 345 -10.58 1.09 10.63
N TYR A 346 -9.65 1.46 11.50
CA TYR A 346 -8.68 2.54 11.27
C TYR A 346 -7.29 2.01 10.88
N LEU A 347 -7.08 0.69 10.96
CA LEU A 347 -5.76 0.06 10.85
C LEU A 347 -5.65 -0.92 9.67
N TYR A 348 -6.78 -1.33 9.08
CA TYR A 348 -6.80 -2.31 8.01
C TYR A 348 -7.69 -1.86 6.85
N GLU A 349 -7.07 -1.66 5.69
CA GLU A 349 -7.76 -1.18 4.48
C GLU A 349 -8.77 -2.17 3.89
N GLY A 350 -8.68 -3.45 4.28
CA GLY A 350 -9.63 -4.49 3.87
C GLY A 350 -10.85 -4.60 4.79
N HIS A 351 -10.91 -3.81 5.86
CA HIS A 351 -12.08 -3.77 6.75
C HIS A 351 -13.27 -3.12 6.02
N GLU A 352 -14.47 -3.69 6.13
CA GLU A 352 -15.66 -3.21 5.41
C GLU A 352 -16.03 -1.75 5.75
N ALA A 353 -15.73 -1.31 6.97
CA ALA A 353 -15.92 0.05 7.45
C ALA A 353 -14.59 0.85 7.52
N PHE A 354 -13.60 0.51 6.71
CA PHE A 354 -12.31 1.22 6.72
C PHE A 354 -12.51 2.72 6.56
N SER A 355 -12.01 3.49 7.51
CA SER A 355 -12.27 4.93 7.61
C SER A 355 -11.03 5.67 8.09
N ALA A 356 -10.95 6.98 7.79
CA ALA A 356 -9.93 7.84 8.37
C ALA A 356 -10.42 8.47 9.69
N LEU A 357 -9.51 8.69 10.64
CA LEU A 357 -9.82 9.51 11.81
C LEU A 357 -9.97 10.98 11.40
N PRO A 358 -11.05 11.67 11.77
CA PRO A 358 -11.33 13.04 11.29
C PRO A 358 -10.22 14.05 11.65
N THR A 359 -9.53 13.84 12.77
CA THR A 359 -8.42 14.69 13.21
C THR A 359 -7.18 14.59 12.31
N PHE A 360 -7.13 13.66 11.35
CA PHE A 360 -6.13 13.66 10.27
C PHE A 360 -6.16 14.98 9.48
N LEU A 361 -7.33 15.62 9.32
CA LEU A 361 -7.49 16.91 8.62
C LEU A 361 -6.73 18.09 9.24
N ILE A 362 -6.12 17.90 10.42
CA ILE A 362 -5.18 18.86 11.01
C ILE A 362 -3.81 18.79 10.31
N ILE A 363 -3.38 17.60 9.87
CA ILE A 363 -2.08 17.37 9.21
C ILE A 363 -1.86 18.26 7.97
N PRO A 364 -2.75 18.29 6.96
CA PRO A 364 -2.54 19.15 5.80
C PRO A 364 -2.50 20.63 6.19
N ALA A 365 -3.28 21.06 7.19
CA ALA A 365 -3.24 22.44 7.68
C ALA A 365 -1.90 22.81 8.32
N ILE A 366 -1.37 21.96 9.21
CA ILE A 366 -0.08 22.16 9.86
C ILE A 366 1.07 22.10 8.85
N THR A 367 0.98 21.21 7.86
CA THR A 367 1.99 21.10 6.79
C THR A 367 2.03 22.38 5.95
N THR A 368 0.88 22.99 5.64
CA THR A 368 0.84 24.32 4.98
C THR A 368 1.48 25.41 5.84
N LEU A 369 1.18 25.42 7.13
CA LEU A 369 1.73 26.39 8.10
C LEU A 369 3.26 26.29 8.25
N LEU A 370 3.80 25.07 8.30
CA LEU A 370 5.24 24.82 8.45
C LEU A 370 6.00 24.97 7.13
N GLY A 371 5.37 24.66 5.99
CA GLY A 371 5.96 24.78 4.66
C GLY A 371 6.03 26.20 4.11
N ALA A 372 5.20 27.11 4.63
CA ALA A 372 5.20 28.52 4.25
C ALA A 372 5.72 29.40 5.39
N ASN A 373 6.51 30.43 5.07
CA ASN A 373 6.99 31.42 6.07
C ASN A 373 5.89 32.41 6.51
N ILE A 374 4.64 31.96 6.62
CA ILE A 374 3.48 32.82 6.89
C ILE A 374 3.56 33.47 8.27
N ILE A 375 4.20 32.82 9.23
CA ILE A 375 4.42 33.34 10.59
C ILE A 375 5.60 34.32 10.62
N GLY A 376 6.70 34.04 9.89
CA GLY A 376 7.85 34.94 9.79
C GLY A 376 7.49 36.29 9.19
N ASP A 377 6.60 36.29 8.20
CA ASP A 377 6.13 37.50 7.52
C ASP A 377 5.31 38.45 8.42
N VAL A 378 4.84 37.97 9.59
CA VAL A 378 4.06 38.78 10.55
C VAL A 378 4.91 39.87 11.21
N PHE A 379 6.21 39.63 11.42
CA PHE A 379 7.12 40.57 12.06
C PHE A 379 8.29 40.92 11.12
N PRO A 380 8.08 41.81 10.12
CA PRO A 380 9.12 42.14 9.14
C PRO A 380 10.41 42.63 9.80
N GLY A 381 11.55 42.03 9.41
CA GLY A 381 12.88 42.39 9.92
C GLY A 381 13.23 41.85 11.31
N LYS A 382 12.43 40.93 11.87
CA LYS A 382 12.76 40.18 13.09
C LYS A 382 12.87 38.69 12.78
N ASP A 383 14.01 38.09 13.09
CA ASP A 383 14.17 36.64 13.03
C ASP A 383 13.35 35.99 14.16
N ILE A 384 12.43 35.09 13.78
CA ILE A 384 11.63 34.31 14.72
C ILE A 384 12.38 33.03 15.06
N ASP A 385 12.82 32.93 16.31
CA ASP A 385 13.40 31.73 16.89
C ASP A 385 12.32 30.64 17.01
N LEU A 386 12.40 29.60 16.15
CA LEU A 386 11.44 28.50 16.12
C LEU A 386 11.37 27.73 17.45
N THR A 387 12.44 27.75 18.27
CA THR A 387 12.43 27.10 19.59
C THR A 387 11.53 27.82 20.60
N LYS A 388 11.12 29.06 20.29
CA LYS A 388 10.21 29.91 21.07
C LYS A 388 8.80 29.97 20.50
N MET A 389 8.51 29.13 19.51
CA MET A 389 7.19 28.98 18.92
C MET A 389 6.42 27.86 19.62
N LEU A 390 5.31 28.20 20.27
CA LEU A 390 4.44 27.21 20.90
C LEU A 390 3.11 27.09 20.16
N HIS A 391 2.68 25.86 19.92
CA HIS A 391 1.33 25.57 19.45
C HIS A 391 0.35 25.72 20.61
N GLY A 392 -0.37 26.84 20.67
CA GLY A 392 -1.16 27.23 21.84
C GLY A 392 -2.58 26.66 21.82
N GLU A 393 -3.28 26.79 20.70
CA GLU A 393 -4.66 26.32 20.53
C GLU A 393 -4.88 25.74 19.13
N GLN A 394 -5.75 24.74 19.06
CA GLN A 394 -6.20 24.12 17.82
C GLN A 394 -7.73 24.10 17.76
N TYR A 395 -8.28 24.50 16.63
CA TYR A 395 -9.65 24.20 16.22
C TYR A 395 -9.64 23.44 14.89
N LEU A 396 -10.50 22.45 14.76
CA LEU A 396 -10.83 21.78 13.51
C LEU A 396 -12.36 21.68 13.41
N GLU A 397 -12.91 22.05 12.27
CA GLU A 397 -14.27 21.73 11.85
C GLU A 397 -14.23 20.87 10.59
N VAL A 398 -14.95 19.75 10.64
CA VAL A 398 -15.15 18.86 9.50
C VAL A 398 -16.43 19.30 8.78
N ILE A 399 -16.27 19.63 7.49
CA ILE A 399 -17.36 20.09 6.64
C ILE A 399 -17.89 18.93 5.80
N ARG A 400 -16.98 18.05 5.34
CA ARG A 400 -17.32 16.81 4.62
C ARG A 400 -16.53 15.65 5.21
N PRO A 401 -17.08 14.42 5.19
CA PRO A 401 -16.33 13.22 5.54
C PRO A 401 -15.01 13.16 4.76
N LEU A 402 -13.95 12.75 5.44
CA LEU A 402 -12.65 12.53 4.83
C LEU A 402 -12.67 11.17 4.12
N GLU A 403 -12.38 11.16 2.82
CA GLU A 403 -12.17 9.94 2.04
C GLU A 403 -10.91 9.18 2.51
N THR A 404 -10.74 7.93 2.10
CA THR A 404 -9.59 7.12 2.52
C THR A 404 -8.32 7.32 1.67
N SER A 405 -8.41 8.12 0.61
CA SER A 405 -7.30 8.53 -0.25
C SER A 405 -7.72 9.73 -1.09
N GLY A 406 -6.76 10.55 -1.55
CA GLY A 406 -7.02 11.63 -2.50
C GLY A 406 -5.95 12.72 -2.48
N GLU A 407 -6.25 13.85 -3.13
CA GLU A 407 -5.45 15.07 -3.03
C GLU A 407 -6.22 16.16 -2.25
N LEU A 408 -5.52 16.82 -1.34
CA LEU A 408 -6.02 17.94 -0.55
C LEU A 408 -5.22 19.20 -0.84
N VAL A 409 -5.90 20.32 -1.07
CA VAL A 409 -5.28 21.64 -1.21
C VAL A 409 -5.66 22.49 0.00
N SER A 410 -4.67 22.97 0.75
CA SER A 410 -4.88 23.78 1.95
C SER A 410 -4.39 25.21 1.75
N LYS A 411 -5.23 26.18 2.13
CA LYS A 411 -5.00 27.62 1.99
C LYS A 411 -4.99 28.28 3.38
N ALA A 412 -3.83 28.76 3.83
CA ALA A 412 -3.64 29.38 5.13
C ALA A 412 -3.53 30.90 5.03
N ARG A 413 -4.11 31.64 5.99
CA ARG A 413 -4.06 33.10 6.08
C ARG A 413 -3.94 33.57 7.54
N VAL A 414 -3.13 34.59 7.79
CA VAL A 414 -3.09 35.23 9.12
C VAL A 414 -4.36 36.06 9.29
N VAL A 415 -5.11 35.78 10.35
CA VAL A 415 -6.40 36.41 10.61
C VAL A 415 -6.31 37.46 11.71
N ASP A 416 -5.38 37.26 12.64
CA ASP A 416 -5.11 38.20 13.71
C ASP A 416 -3.75 38.01 14.39
N VAL A 417 -3.27 39.07 15.05
CA VAL A 417 -2.06 39.05 15.87
C VAL A 417 -2.33 39.81 17.17
N LEU A 418 -2.22 39.10 18.29
CA LEU A 418 -2.58 39.59 19.61
C LEU A 418 -1.35 39.83 20.47
N ASP A 419 -1.30 40.97 21.14
CA ASP A 419 -0.27 41.27 22.13
C ASP A 419 -0.63 40.68 23.49
N LYS A 420 0.16 39.71 23.95
CA LYS A 420 -0.01 39.06 25.25
C LYS A 420 1.03 39.53 26.27
N GLY A 421 1.67 40.68 26.04
CA GLY A 421 2.68 41.26 26.92
C GLY A 421 4.06 40.66 26.66
N SER A 422 4.37 39.52 27.26
CA SER A 422 5.67 38.85 27.07
C SER A 422 5.76 38.03 25.77
N GLY A 423 4.72 38.04 24.94
CA GLY A 423 4.67 37.31 23.69
C GLY A 423 3.50 37.72 22.79
N ALA A 424 3.50 37.23 21.56
CA ALA A 424 2.43 37.43 20.58
C ALA A 424 1.65 36.14 20.33
N ALA A 425 0.32 36.21 20.21
CA ALA A 425 -0.49 35.10 19.73
C ALA A 425 -0.94 35.38 18.29
N ILE A 426 -0.61 34.49 17.37
CA ILE A 426 -0.86 34.62 15.93
C ILE A 426 -1.97 33.64 15.57
N LEU A 427 -3.09 34.17 15.08
CA LEU A 427 -4.25 33.39 14.68
C LEU A 427 -4.20 33.17 13.17
N VAL A 428 -4.24 31.92 12.75
CA VAL A 428 -4.19 31.52 11.35
C VAL A 428 -5.40 30.65 11.03
N ASP A 429 -6.16 31.05 10.02
CA ASP A 429 -7.21 30.22 9.43
C ASP A 429 -6.62 29.38 8.31
N VAL A 430 -7.05 28.12 8.21
CA VAL A 430 -6.69 27.23 7.11
C VAL A 430 -7.93 26.55 6.55
N ASP A 431 -8.18 26.76 5.26
CA ASP A 431 -9.24 26.11 4.51
C ASP A 431 -8.67 24.98 3.65
N THR A 432 -9.21 23.77 3.79
CA THR A 432 -8.77 22.59 3.03
C THR A 432 -9.86 22.18 2.04
N PHE A 433 -9.44 21.87 0.81
CA PHE A 433 -10.29 21.51 -0.34
C PHE A 433 -9.88 20.16 -0.92
N ASP A 434 -10.84 19.42 -1.48
CA ASP A 434 -10.57 18.21 -2.28
C ASP A 434 -10.15 18.55 -3.72
N GLU A 435 -9.79 17.52 -4.50
CA GLU A 435 -9.42 17.61 -5.92
C GLU A 435 -10.50 18.24 -6.82
N ASN A 436 -11.76 18.21 -6.38
CA ASN A 436 -12.90 18.79 -7.07
C ASN A 436 -13.17 20.25 -6.65
N GLY A 437 -12.34 20.81 -5.77
CA GLY A 437 -12.48 22.17 -5.25
C GLY A 437 -13.54 22.32 -4.16
N ASN A 438 -14.07 21.24 -3.60
CA ASN A 438 -15.00 21.31 -2.49
C ASN A 438 -14.26 21.49 -1.16
N ARG A 439 -14.74 22.39 -0.31
CA ARG A 439 -14.19 22.58 1.04
C ARG A 439 -14.50 21.37 1.92
N VAL A 440 -13.47 20.73 2.46
CA VAL A 440 -13.57 19.53 3.32
C VAL A 440 -13.40 19.84 4.80
N ALA A 441 -12.55 20.83 5.14
CA ALA A 441 -12.24 21.17 6.51
C ALA A 441 -11.92 22.66 6.68
N TYR A 442 -12.12 23.13 7.90
CA TYR A 442 -11.66 24.44 8.36
C TYR A 442 -10.86 24.24 9.65
N ASN A 443 -9.64 24.77 9.69
CA ASN A 443 -8.81 24.78 10.87
C ASN A 443 -8.56 26.22 11.31
N GLN A 444 -8.53 26.45 12.62
CA GLN A 444 -7.97 27.68 13.18
C GLN A 444 -6.86 27.31 14.16
N VAL A 445 -5.66 27.84 13.90
CA VAL A 445 -4.45 27.59 14.68
C VAL A 445 -4.07 28.85 15.41
N THR A 446 -3.77 28.74 16.70
CA THR A 446 -3.15 29.83 17.47
C THR A 446 -1.73 29.45 17.85
N THR A 447 -0.77 30.20 17.33
CA THR A 447 0.66 29.99 17.60
C THR A 447 1.20 31.12 18.50
N PHE A 448 2.00 30.80 19.51
CA PHE A 448 2.50 31.76 20.49
C PHE A 448 4.00 32.05 20.31
N ALA A 449 4.28 33.27 19.83
CA ALA A 449 5.49 34.10 19.86
C ALA A 449 6.09 34.43 21.23
N ILE A 450 6.88 33.58 21.90
CA ILE A 450 7.55 34.03 23.14
C ILE A 450 8.55 35.15 22.83
N GLY A 451 8.48 36.26 23.58
CA GLY A 451 9.35 37.43 23.43
C GLY A 451 8.92 38.42 22.34
N MET A 452 7.89 38.09 21.55
CA MET A 452 7.39 38.93 20.45
C MET A 452 6.18 39.81 20.84
N GLY A 453 5.93 39.99 22.14
CA GLY A 453 4.87 40.87 22.65
C GLY A 453 5.35 42.29 22.97
N GLY A 454 4.49 43.11 23.58
CA GLY A 454 4.82 44.47 24.02
C GLY A 454 4.79 45.50 22.90
N PHE A 455 4.14 45.18 21.78
CA PHE A 455 3.95 46.07 20.63
C PHE A 455 2.68 46.93 20.74
N GLY A 456 1.94 46.85 21.84
CA GLY A 456 0.76 47.68 22.10
C GLY A 456 -0.50 47.24 21.33
N GLY A 457 -0.51 46.01 20.82
CA GLY A 457 -1.65 45.46 20.06
C GLY A 457 -2.83 45.06 20.94
N LYS A 458 -3.94 44.68 20.30
CA LYS A 458 -5.12 44.16 21.00
C LYS A 458 -4.81 42.84 21.71
N ARG A 459 -5.43 42.62 22.86
CA ARG A 459 -5.20 41.43 23.70
C ARG A 459 -6.15 40.28 23.41
N THR A 460 -7.25 40.53 22.70
CA THR A 460 -8.31 39.56 22.37
C THR A 460 -8.70 39.72 20.90
N SER A 461 -9.27 38.66 20.32
CA SER A 461 -9.81 38.65 18.96
C SER A 461 -11.27 38.23 19.01
N ASP A 462 -12.13 38.94 18.31
CA ASP A 462 -13.50 38.56 17.98
C ASP A 462 -13.55 37.45 16.91
N LYS A 463 -12.43 37.17 16.25
CA LYS A 463 -12.29 36.11 15.23
C LYS A 463 -11.80 34.77 15.81
N ALA A 464 -11.39 34.75 17.08
CA ALA A 464 -10.94 33.53 17.75
C ALA A 464 -12.12 32.60 18.01
N VAL A 465 -11.98 31.31 17.69
CA VAL A 465 -12.94 30.30 18.16
C VAL A 465 -12.75 30.10 19.66
N ASP A 466 -13.79 30.33 20.45
CA ASP A 466 -13.73 30.28 21.90
C ASP A 466 -13.42 28.89 22.46
N ILE A 467 -12.66 28.88 23.56
CA ILE A 467 -12.49 27.70 24.41
C ILE A 467 -13.73 27.49 25.29
N ALA A 468 -13.97 26.24 25.71
CA ALA A 468 -15.05 25.93 26.63
C ALA A 468 -14.54 25.11 27.82
N ASN A 469 -14.66 25.64 29.02
CA ASN A 469 -14.31 24.91 30.24
C ASN A 469 -15.34 23.80 30.52
N PRO A 470 -14.92 22.68 31.13
CA PRO A 470 -15.86 21.64 31.54
C PRO A 470 -16.83 22.16 32.63
N PRO A 471 -18.05 21.61 32.72
CA PRO A 471 -19.00 21.99 33.76
C PRO A 471 -18.48 21.62 35.14
N ALA A 472 -18.88 22.39 36.16
CA ALA A 472 -18.44 22.24 37.55
C ALA A 472 -19.10 21.02 38.25
N ARG A 473 -18.93 19.83 37.68
CA ARG A 473 -19.42 18.54 38.18
C ARG A 473 -18.41 17.43 37.86
N ALA A 474 -18.59 16.23 38.41
CA ALA A 474 -17.76 15.08 38.04
C ALA A 474 -17.94 14.70 36.55
N PRO A 475 -16.89 14.17 35.89
CA PRO A 475 -16.98 13.72 34.50
C PRO A 475 -17.97 12.57 34.36
N ASP A 476 -18.67 12.52 33.23
CA ASP A 476 -19.58 11.43 32.87
C ASP A 476 -18.81 10.17 32.45
N ALA A 477 -17.62 10.36 31.88
CA ALA A 477 -16.72 9.27 31.51
C ALA A 477 -15.24 9.68 31.66
N THR A 478 -14.40 8.69 31.97
CA THR A 478 -12.95 8.83 32.00
C THR A 478 -12.33 7.65 31.27
N VAL A 479 -11.38 7.91 30.38
CA VAL A 479 -10.59 6.88 29.68
C VAL A 479 -9.11 7.15 29.95
N THR A 480 -8.35 6.08 30.19
CA THR A 480 -6.89 6.15 30.38
C THR A 480 -6.18 5.31 29.34
N GLU A 481 -5.18 5.88 28.66
CA GLU A 481 -4.36 5.18 27.67
C GLU A 481 -2.89 5.58 27.84
N LYS A 482 -2.01 4.59 27.90
CA LYS A 482 -0.56 4.83 28.04
C LYS A 482 0.06 4.99 26.66
N THR A 483 0.73 6.12 26.45
CA THR A 483 1.47 6.37 25.21
C THR A 483 2.71 5.47 25.12
N SER A 484 3.15 5.15 23.91
CA SER A 484 4.44 4.48 23.70
C SER A 484 5.61 5.43 23.97
N LEU A 485 6.79 4.89 24.33
CA LEU A 485 8.03 5.67 24.32
C LEU A 485 8.35 6.20 22.91
N ASN A 486 7.92 5.47 21.87
CA ASN A 486 8.13 5.84 20.47
C ASN A 486 6.98 6.69 19.90
N GLN A 487 6.01 7.14 20.73
CA GLN A 487 4.79 7.76 20.21
C GLN A 487 5.06 9.01 19.36
N ALA A 488 5.97 9.87 19.82
CA ALA A 488 6.37 11.06 19.06
C ALA A 488 7.11 10.70 17.75
N ALA A 489 7.92 9.64 17.78
CA ALA A 489 8.66 9.16 16.62
C ALA A 489 7.75 8.56 15.53
N VAL A 490 6.61 7.97 15.92
CA VAL A 490 5.58 7.50 14.98
C VAL A 490 4.73 8.65 14.49
N TYR A 491 4.18 9.48 15.40
CA TYR A 491 3.25 10.56 15.03
C TYR A 491 3.86 11.54 14.02
N ARG A 492 5.13 11.93 14.21
CA ARG A 492 5.83 12.87 13.31
C ARG A 492 5.87 12.43 11.84
N LEU A 493 5.80 11.12 11.58
CA LEU A 493 5.77 10.58 10.22
C LEU A 493 4.49 10.96 9.47
N SER A 494 3.48 11.47 10.17
CA SER A 494 2.26 12.01 9.58
C SER A 494 2.46 13.41 8.98
N GLY A 495 3.57 14.12 9.26
CA GLY A 495 3.87 15.40 8.59
C GLY A 495 4.47 16.52 9.46
N ASP A 496 4.48 16.38 10.79
CA ASP A 496 5.11 17.35 11.70
C ASP A 496 6.55 16.93 12.01
N TRP A 497 7.50 17.47 11.25
CA TRP A 497 8.91 17.08 11.34
C TRP A 497 9.70 17.85 12.40
N ASN A 498 9.05 18.68 13.23
CA ASN A 498 9.73 19.55 14.18
C ASN A 498 10.68 18.76 15.11
N PRO A 499 11.98 19.10 15.14
CA PRO A 499 12.98 18.31 15.84
C PRO A 499 12.78 18.29 17.37
N LEU A 500 12.03 19.24 17.96
CA LEU A 500 11.77 19.28 19.40
C LEU A 500 11.11 18.00 19.94
N HIS A 501 10.46 17.24 19.06
CA HIS A 501 9.73 16.01 19.38
C HIS A 501 10.57 14.73 19.31
N ILE A 502 11.82 14.80 18.87
CA ILE A 502 12.68 13.62 18.72
C ILE A 502 14.14 13.86 19.11
N ASP A 503 14.67 15.05 18.87
CA ASP A 503 16.05 15.40 19.10
C ASP A 503 16.26 16.03 20.48
N GLN A 504 17.23 15.51 21.22
CA GLN A 504 17.48 15.90 22.61
C GLN A 504 18.07 17.31 22.72
N ASP A 505 18.95 17.71 21.79
CA ASP A 505 19.62 19.00 21.83
C ASP A 505 18.62 20.10 21.48
N MET A 506 17.79 19.87 20.45
CA MET A 506 16.71 20.79 20.07
C MET A 506 15.63 20.91 21.14
N ALA A 507 15.25 19.81 21.80
CA ALA A 507 14.32 19.88 22.94
C ALA A 507 14.90 20.73 24.08
N THR A 508 16.20 20.57 24.37
CA THR A 508 16.92 21.33 25.40
C THR A 508 16.99 22.82 25.07
N LEU A 509 17.29 23.16 23.81
CA LEU A 509 17.25 24.55 23.32
C LEU A 509 15.84 25.17 23.45
N GLY A 510 14.79 24.39 23.21
CA GLY A 510 13.39 24.78 23.45
C GLY A 510 12.98 24.84 24.93
N GLY A 511 13.89 24.61 25.87
CA GLY A 511 13.61 24.68 27.31
C GLY A 511 13.03 23.40 27.92
N TYR A 512 13.05 22.27 27.19
CA TYR A 512 12.56 20.98 27.66
C TYR A 512 13.72 20.05 28.02
N ARG A 513 13.61 19.33 29.14
CA ARG A 513 14.66 18.40 29.59
C ARG A 513 14.86 17.19 28.67
N ARG A 514 13.88 16.88 27.84
CA ARG A 514 13.85 15.76 26.88
C ARG A 514 12.75 16.01 25.84
N PRO A 515 12.77 15.32 24.68
CA PRO A 515 11.74 15.45 23.67
C PRO A 515 10.33 15.25 24.23
N ILE A 516 9.41 16.14 23.82
CA ILE A 516 8.02 16.12 24.26
C ILE A 516 7.13 15.52 23.15
N LEU A 517 5.99 14.97 23.53
CA LEU A 517 4.97 14.52 22.59
C LEU A 517 4.26 15.74 21.97
N HIS A 518 3.92 15.65 20.68
CA HIS A 518 3.12 16.67 19.99
C HIS A 518 1.79 16.89 20.72
N GLY A 519 1.41 18.16 20.94
CA GLY A 519 0.09 18.48 21.50
C GLY A 519 -1.06 17.92 20.65
N LEU A 520 -0.89 17.96 19.33
CA LEU A 520 -1.84 17.41 18.36
C LEU A 520 -1.93 15.88 18.39
N CYS A 521 -0.83 15.19 18.75
CA CYS A 521 -0.89 13.75 19.03
C CYS A 521 -1.80 13.50 20.24
N THR A 522 -1.58 14.23 21.34
CA THR A 522 -2.41 14.12 22.56
C THR A 522 -3.89 14.45 22.28
N LEU A 523 -4.14 15.41 21.37
CA LEU A 523 -5.47 15.74 20.89
C LEU A 523 -6.12 14.56 20.15
N GLY A 524 -5.37 13.89 19.28
CA GLY A 524 -5.83 12.70 18.56
C GLY A 524 -6.23 11.54 19.48
N PHE A 525 -5.43 11.27 20.52
CA PHE A 525 -5.81 10.30 21.58
C PHE A 525 -7.14 10.71 22.24
N SER A 526 -7.27 11.98 22.61
CA SER A 526 -8.47 12.50 23.27
C SER A 526 -9.71 12.39 22.37
N ALA A 527 -9.57 12.71 21.09
CA ALA A 527 -10.64 12.58 20.09
C ALA A 527 -11.07 11.10 19.91
N ARG A 528 -10.10 10.17 19.84
CA ARG A 528 -10.39 8.72 19.81
C ARG A 528 -11.18 8.26 21.04
N HIS A 529 -10.75 8.65 22.24
CA HIS A 529 -11.47 8.30 23.47
C HIS A 529 -12.92 8.79 23.44
N ILE A 530 -13.16 10.00 22.92
CA ILE A 530 -14.51 10.56 22.78
C ILE A 530 -15.33 9.82 21.73
N LEU A 531 -14.75 9.51 20.56
CA LEU A 531 -15.44 8.74 19.52
C LEU A 531 -15.83 7.36 20.02
N GLN A 532 -14.90 6.65 20.66
CA GLN A 532 -15.16 5.35 21.28
C GLN A 532 -16.29 5.44 22.31
N ARG A 533 -16.31 6.50 23.13
CA ARG A 533 -17.26 6.61 24.24
C ARG A 533 -18.64 7.14 23.88
N PHE A 534 -18.73 8.08 22.94
CA PHE A 534 -19.95 8.85 22.65
C PHE A 534 -20.44 8.74 21.21
N ALA A 535 -19.66 8.10 20.32
CA ALA A 535 -19.99 7.97 18.91
C ALA A 535 -19.95 6.52 18.38
N ASN A 536 -19.87 5.49 19.23
CA ASN A 536 -19.65 4.08 18.81
C ASN A 536 -18.42 3.93 17.91
N ASN A 537 -17.39 4.73 18.18
CA ASN A 537 -16.19 4.84 17.38
C ASN A 537 -16.48 5.21 15.91
N ASP A 538 -17.63 5.83 15.59
CA ASP A 538 -18.01 6.21 14.22
C ASP A 538 -17.45 7.60 13.87
N PRO A 539 -16.50 7.69 12.93
CA PRO A 539 -15.87 8.98 12.58
C PRO A 539 -16.83 9.94 11.86
N SER A 540 -17.90 9.44 11.23
CA SER A 540 -18.88 10.29 10.53
C SER A 540 -19.68 11.19 11.47
N LYS A 541 -19.70 10.86 12.77
CA LYS A 541 -20.37 11.65 13.80
C LYS A 541 -19.56 12.83 14.29
N PHE A 542 -18.27 12.91 13.94
CA PHE A 542 -17.40 13.99 14.36
C PHE A 542 -17.73 15.27 13.58
N LYS A 543 -18.01 16.38 14.28
CA LYS A 543 -18.25 17.68 13.64
C LYS A 543 -17.11 18.66 13.85
N ALA A 544 -16.67 18.86 15.08
CA ALA A 544 -15.59 19.80 15.39
C ALA A 544 -14.85 19.45 16.68
N ILE A 545 -13.64 19.98 16.83
CA ILE A 545 -12.86 19.90 18.08
C ILE A 545 -12.13 21.22 18.33
N LYS A 546 -12.14 21.69 19.58
CA LYS A 546 -11.34 22.82 20.07
C LYS A 546 -10.51 22.35 21.25
N ALA A 547 -9.25 22.78 21.34
CA ALA A 547 -8.40 22.53 22.49
C ALA A 547 -7.35 23.64 22.70
N ARG A 548 -6.95 23.81 23.97
CA ARG A 548 -5.75 24.58 24.38
C ARG A 548 -4.72 23.63 24.99
N PHE A 549 -3.44 23.87 24.72
CA PHE A 549 -2.30 23.07 25.16
C PHE A 549 -1.47 23.79 26.25
N PRO A 550 -1.91 23.78 27.52
CA PRO A 550 -1.22 24.52 28.58
C PRO A 550 0.13 23.92 28.99
N LYS A 551 0.36 22.62 28.78
CA LYS A 551 1.55 21.90 29.26
C LYS A 551 1.93 20.74 28.32
N PRO A 552 3.23 20.37 28.26
CA PRO A 552 3.70 19.27 27.42
C PRO A 552 3.40 17.89 28.04
N VAL A 553 3.35 16.88 27.18
CA VAL A 553 3.33 15.45 27.54
C VAL A 553 4.67 14.84 27.18
N LEU A 554 5.14 13.86 27.95
CA LEU A 554 6.35 13.10 27.64
C LEU A 554 5.95 11.73 27.08
N PRO A 555 6.56 11.26 25.97
CA PRO A 555 6.29 9.92 25.46
C PRO A 555 6.49 8.85 26.54
N GLY A 556 5.59 7.87 26.62
CA GLY A 556 5.56 6.86 27.67
C GLY A 556 4.66 7.17 28.87
N GLN A 557 4.17 8.41 29.00
CA GLN A 557 3.22 8.80 30.05
C GLN A 557 1.79 8.37 29.74
N THR A 558 0.98 8.30 30.80
CA THR A 558 -0.42 7.86 30.74
C THR A 558 -1.34 9.06 30.63
N LEU A 559 -2.11 9.11 29.55
CA LEU A 559 -3.13 10.12 29.33
C LEU A 559 -4.42 9.68 30.00
N GLN A 560 -5.07 10.58 30.73
CA GLN A 560 -6.41 10.44 31.27
C GLN A 560 -7.32 11.50 30.64
N THR A 561 -8.29 11.10 29.83
CA THR A 561 -9.28 11.99 29.23
C THR A 561 -10.56 11.94 30.04
N ASN A 562 -10.91 13.05 30.69
CA ASN A 562 -12.16 13.23 31.43
C ASN A 562 -13.16 13.95 30.52
N MET A 563 -14.39 13.46 30.46
CA MET A 563 -15.40 13.86 29.48
C MET A 563 -16.73 14.17 30.14
N TRP A 564 -17.37 15.26 29.73
CA TRP A 564 -18.69 15.72 30.19
C TRP A 564 -19.60 15.92 28.99
N HIS A 565 -20.74 15.24 29.00
CA HIS A 565 -21.71 15.24 27.91
C HIS A 565 -22.80 16.30 28.17
N GLU A 566 -22.91 17.26 27.27
CA GLU A 566 -23.90 18.34 27.29
C GLU A 566 -24.54 18.49 25.89
N GLY A 567 -25.64 17.77 25.65
CA GLY A 567 -26.31 17.74 24.34
C GLY A 567 -25.43 17.12 23.26
N SER A 568 -25.18 17.84 22.16
CA SER A 568 -24.29 17.40 21.08
C SER A 568 -22.80 17.65 21.37
N ARG A 569 -22.48 18.35 22.46
CA ARG A 569 -21.12 18.75 22.82
C ARG A 569 -20.58 17.88 23.95
N ILE A 570 -19.37 17.35 23.76
CA ILE A 570 -18.58 16.67 24.78
C ILE A 570 -17.46 17.61 25.22
N HIS A 571 -17.61 18.24 26.38
CA HIS A 571 -16.50 18.95 27.01
C HIS A 571 -15.47 17.93 27.49
N PHE A 572 -14.18 18.25 27.39
CA PHE A 572 -13.15 17.36 27.91
C PHE A 572 -11.93 18.09 28.46
N GLU A 573 -11.21 17.40 29.32
CA GLU A 573 -9.83 17.72 29.69
C GLU A 573 -8.98 16.46 29.54
N THR A 574 -7.69 16.64 29.24
CA THR A 574 -6.73 15.53 29.27
C THR A 574 -5.63 15.85 30.27
N LYS A 575 -5.37 14.88 31.15
CA LYS A 575 -4.35 14.94 32.20
C LYS A 575 -3.28 13.89 31.98
N VAL A 576 -2.08 14.16 32.49
CA VAL A 576 -1.04 13.13 32.66
C VAL A 576 -1.23 12.49 34.03
N LEU A 577 -1.63 11.22 34.07
CA LEU A 577 -2.02 10.52 35.29
C LEU A 577 -0.91 10.52 36.35
N GLU A 578 0.35 10.36 35.93
CA GLU A 578 1.50 10.31 36.82
C GLU A 578 1.78 11.62 37.56
N SER A 579 1.36 12.75 36.98
CA SER A 579 1.66 14.10 37.53
C SER A 579 0.42 14.87 37.98
N GLY A 580 -0.76 14.47 37.53
CA GLY A 580 -2.02 15.18 37.71
C GLY A 580 -2.15 16.46 36.87
N TYR A 581 -1.16 16.82 36.05
CA TYR A 581 -1.19 18.03 35.25
C TYR A 581 -2.19 17.92 34.09
N THR A 582 -3.03 18.95 33.95
CA THR A 582 -3.84 19.17 32.75
C THR A 582 -2.94 19.60 31.59
N VAL A 583 -2.98 18.82 30.51
CA VAL A 583 -2.20 19.03 29.27
C VAL A 583 -3.09 19.42 28.09
N ILE A 584 -4.40 19.13 28.17
CA ILE A 584 -5.42 19.74 27.31
C ILE A 584 -6.53 20.29 28.20
N GLY A 585 -6.89 21.56 28.01
CA GLY A 585 -7.96 22.23 28.75
C GLY A 585 -8.75 23.20 27.87
N GLY A 586 -9.88 23.69 28.40
CA GLY A 586 -10.79 24.56 27.65
C GLY A 586 -11.31 23.90 26.37
N ALA A 587 -11.46 22.58 26.39
CA ALA A 587 -11.61 21.77 25.19
C ALA A 587 -13.00 21.14 25.07
N TYR A 588 -13.43 20.95 23.83
CA TYR A 588 -14.67 20.25 23.51
C TYR A 588 -14.59 19.55 22.16
N VAL A 589 -15.43 18.53 21.97
CA VAL A 589 -15.77 17.94 20.69
C VAL A 589 -17.26 18.14 20.45
N ASP A 590 -17.62 18.63 19.28
CA ASP A 590 -19.00 18.61 18.80
C ASP A 590 -19.23 17.36 17.95
N LEU A 591 -20.31 16.64 18.25
CA LEU A 591 -20.78 15.49 17.49
C LEU A 591 -22.08 15.85 16.78
N THR A 592 -22.32 15.29 15.59
CA THR A 592 -23.59 15.48 14.86
C THR A 592 -24.75 14.78 15.57
N GLU A 593 -24.48 13.64 16.19
CA GLU A 593 -25.40 12.87 17.02
C GLU A 593 -24.61 12.17 18.14
N THR A 594 -25.15 12.19 19.36
CA THR A 594 -24.56 11.47 20.50
C THR A 594 -25.32 10.17 20.75
N VAL A 595 -24.60 9.10 21.08
CA VAL A 595 -25.23 7.83 21.45
C VAL A 595 -25.65 7.90 22.92
N PRO A 596 -26.90 7.56 23.29
CA PRO A 596 -27.37 7.64 24.68
C PRO A 596 -26.48 6.82 25.63
N PHE A 597 -25.91 7.51 26.61
CA PHE A 597 -25.16 6.88 27.68
C PHE A 597 -26.13 6.17 28.63
N LEU A 598 -26.17 4.83 28.61
CA LEU A 598 -26.70 4.08 29.75
C LEU A 598 -25.74 4.31 30.91
N ARG A 599 -26.18 5.08 31.91
CA ARG A 599 -25.52 5.15 33.23
C ARG A 599 -25.54 3.75 33.82
N THR A 600 -24.51 2.96 33.57
CA THR A 600 -24.18 1.85 34.47
C THR A 600 -23.76 2.50 35.77
N ASN A 601 -24.70 2.56 36.72
CA ASN A 601 -24.39 2.88 38.10
C ASN A 601 -23.14 2.12 38.51
N ASN A 602 -22.24 2.81 39.23
CA ASN A 602 -21.15 2.20 39.96
C ASN A 602 -21.69 1.09 40.87
N VAL A 603 -21.82 -0.12 40.34
CA VAL A 603 -21.62 -1.32 41.11
C VAL A 603 -20.12 -1.53 41.05
N SER A 604 -19.48 -1.50 42.21
CA SER A 604 -18.10 -1.96 42.36
C SER A 604 -17.90 -3.18 41.46
N ALA A 605 -16.97 -3.11 40.52
CA ALA A 605 -16.55 -4.28 39.77
C ALA A 605 -16.15 -5.35 40.80
N THR A 606 -17.06 -6.27 41.07
CA THR A 606 -16.70 -7.55 41.66
C THR A 606 -16.04 -8.25 40.50
N GLU A 607 -14.71 -8.31 40.52
CA GLU A 607 -13.95 -9.13 39.57
C GLU A 607 -14.60 -10.52 39.52
N THR A 608 -15.19 -10.86 38.38
CA THR A 608 -15.72 -12.21 38.14
C THR A 608 -14.56 -13.19 38.20
N LEU A 609 -14.61 -14.12 39.17
CA LEU A 609 -13.58 -15.11 39.41
C LEU A 609 -13.56 -16.12 38.25
N LYS A 610 -12.38 -16.40 37.68
CA LYS A 610 -12.24 -17.36 36.57
C LYS A 610 -12.63 -18.78 37.00
N SER A 611 -12.50 -19.08 38.29
CA SER A 611 -12.94 -20.34 38.89
C SER A 611 -14.46 -20.58 38.80
N GLU A 612 -15.29 -19.56 38.56
CA GLU A 612 -16.76 -19.72 38.43
C GLU A 612 -17.14 -20.67 37.29
N ALA A 613 -16.54 -20.50 36.11
CA ALA A 613 -16.79 -21.36 34.96
C ALA A 613 -16.40 -22.82 35.22
N VAL A 614 -15.36 -23.05 36.01
CA VAL A 614 -14.90 -24.39 36.42
C VAL A 614 -15.91 -25.03 37.39
N PHE A 615 -16.45 -24.26 38.34
CA PHE A 615 -17.47 -24.75 39.27
C PHE A 615 -18.81 -25.04 38.60
N ASP A 616 -19.21 -24.25 37.60
CA ASP A 616 -20.43 -24.51 36.82
C ASP A 616 -20.31 -25.80 36.00
N ALA A 617 -19.16 -26.06 35.40
CA ALA A 617 -18.90 -27.30 34.68
C ALA A 617 -18.79 -28.51 35.63
N LEU A 618 -18.18 -28.34 36.82
CA LEU A 618 -18.18 -29.35 37.89
C LEU A 618 -19.60 -29.70 38.34
N LYS A 619 -20.47 -28.71 38.48
CA LYS A 619 -21.87 -28.90 38.88
C LYS A 619 -22.61 -29.81 37.89
N LYS A 620 -22.48 -29.54 36.59
CA LYS A 620 -23.07 -30.38 35.52
C LYS A 620 -22.56 -31.82 35.58
N ARG A 621 -21.26 -32.03 35.85
CA ARG A 621 -20.66 -33.37 35.96
C ARG A 621 -21.13 -34.14 37.19
N ILE A 622 -21.34 -33.46 38.31
CA ILE A 622 -21.89 -34.06 39.53
C ILE A 622 -23.34 -34.48 39.31
N GLU A 623 -24.15 -33.61 38.68
CA GLU A 623 -25.54 -33.90 38.32
C GLU A 623 -25.61 -35.10 37.35
N ALA A 624 -24.70 -35.20 36.39
CA ALA A 624 -24.66 -36.32 35.43
C ALA A 624 -24.18 -37.66 36.03
N ASN A 625 -23.55 -37.68 37.22
CA ASN A 625 -22.92 -38.87 37.82
C ASN A 625 -23.34 -39.14 39.28
N LEU A 626 -24.58 -38.76 39.64
CA LEU A 626 -25.11 -38.81 41.01
C LEU A 626 -24.85 -40.11 41.77
N GLU A 627 -25.08 -41.28 41.15
CA GLU A 627 -24.91 -42.59 41.79
C GLU A 627 -23.44 -42.95 42.10
N LYS A 628 -22.49 -42.47 41.30
CA LYS A 628 -21.05 -42.66 41.54
C LYS A 628 -20.53 -41.66 42.56
N VAL A 629 -21.01 -40.42 42.49
CA VAL A 629 -20.60 -39.33 43.39
C VAL A 629 -21.01 -39.58 44.84
N LYS A 630 -22.24 -40.08 45.07
CA LYS A 630 -22.73 -40.40 46.42
C LYS A 630 -21.90 -41.46 47.16
N LYS A 631 -21.21 -42.35 46.43
CA LYS A 631 -20.31 -43.37 47.01
C LYS A 631 -19.03 -42.79 47.63
N ILE A 632 -18.65 -41.55 47.29
CA ILE A 632 -17.50 -40.88 47.91
C ILE A 632 -17.82 -40.43 49.33
N ASN A 633 -19.09 -40.11 49.62
CA ASN A 633 -19.61 -39.77 50.95
C ASN A 633 -18.80 -38.68 51.69
N GLY A 634 -18.58 -37.53 51.05
CA GLY A 634 -17.80 -36.41 51.61
C GLY A 634 -18.33 -35.02 51.23
N VAL A 635 -18.13 -34.05 52.12
CA VAL A 635 -18.47 -32.62 51.90
C VAL A 635 -17.19 -31.79 51.84
N PHE A 636 -16.96 -31.13 50.69
CA PHE A 636 -15.79 -30.31 50.43
C PHE A 636 -16.14 -28.83 50.37
N GLN A 637 -15.33 -27.97 50.99
CA GLN A 637 -15.44 -26.52 50.84
C GLN A 637 -14.20 -25.97 50.15
N TYR A 638 -14.40 -25.17 49.11
CA TYR A 638 -13.34 -24.47 48.39
C TYR A 638 -13.40 -22.98 48.72
N ASN A 639 -12.27 -22.40 49.12
CA ASN A 639 -12.11 -20.96 49.31
C ASN A 639 -11.12 -20.45 48.25
N ILE A 640 -11.60 -19.60 47.34
CA ILE A 640 -10.80 -19.04 46.26
C ILE A 640 -10.32 -17.65 46.66
N THR A 641 -9.02 -17.40 46.50
CA THR A 641 -8.40 -16.13 46.91
C THR A 641 -7.92 -15.30 45.72
N VAL A 642 -8.08 -13.98 45.79
CA VAL A 642 -7.45 -13.00 44.89
C VAL A 642 -6.66 -12.02 45.77
N GLY A 643 -5.39 -11.78 45.42
CA GLY A 643 -4.50 -10.94 46.24
C GLY A 643 -4.30 -11.41 47.68
N GLY A 644 -4.51 -12.71 47.96
CA GLY A 644 -4.37 -13.32 49.30
C GLY A 644 -5.63 -13.27 50.19
N ASN A 645 -6.68 -12.54 49.79
CA ASN A 645 -7.97 -12.49 50.49
C ASN A 645 -8.98 -13.45 49.84
N THR A 646 -9.88 -14.04 50.64
CA THR A 646 -10.94 -14.92 50.09
C THR A 646 -11.94 -14.10 49.29
N ALA A 647 -11.97 -14.32 47.97
CA ALA A 647 -12.84 -13.63 47.03
C ALA A 647 -14.14 -14.40 46.74
N GLY A 648 -14.14 -15.73 46.95
CA GLY A 648 -15.33 -16.57 46.79
C GLY A 648 -15.21 -17.91 47.52
N SER A 649 -16.34 -18.54 47.83
CA SER A 649 -16.37 -19.90 48.38
C SER A 649 -17.41 -20.78 47.69
N TRP A 650 -17.14 -22.07 47.60
CA TRP A 650 -18.03 -23.08 47.00
C TRP A 650 -18.08 -24.32 47.88
N THR A 651 -19.26 -24.91 47.99
CA THR A 651 -19.48 -26.17 48.68
C THR A 651 -19.84 -27.25 47.66
N ILE A 652 -19.14 -28.38 47.75
CA ILE A 652 -19.45 -29.60 47.04
C ILE A 652 -19.86 -30.67 48.07
N ASP A 653 -21.16 -30.89 48.23
CA ASP A 653 -21.71 -31.94 49.08
C ASP A 653 -21.99 -33.17 48.21
N LEU A 654 -21.03 -34.11 48.18
CA LEU A 654 -21.18 -35.33 47.40
C LEU A 654 -22.15 -36.32 48.05
N LYS A 655 -22.46 -36.18 49.35
CA LYS A 655 -23.45 -37.03 50.04
C LYS A 655 -24.84 -36.75 49.47
N LYS A 656 -25.12 -35.47 49.20
CA LYS A 656 -26.37 -35.01 48.56
C LYS A 656 -26.25 -34.87 47.04
N GLY A 657 -25.04 -34.91 46.48
CA GLY A 657 -24.78 -34.75 45.05
C GLY A 657 -25.01 -33.33 44.55
N VAL A 658 -24.72 -32.31 45.38
CA VAL A 658 -25.00 -30.90 45.06
C VAL A 658 -23.73 -30.05 45.14
N LEU A 659 -23.65 -29.06 44.24
CA LEU A 659 -22.62 -28.02 44.23
C LEU A 659 -23.29 -26.66 44.24
N TYR A 660 -22.87 -25.78 45.16
CA TYR A 660 -23.39 -24.41 45.23
C TYR A 660 -22.33 -23.41 45.72
N LYS A 661 -22.51 -22.14 45.34
CA LYS A 661 -21.67 -21.03 45.80
C LYS A 661 -22.04 -20.63 47.23
N GLY A 662 -21.04 -20.53 48.10
CA GLY A 662 -21.15 -20.22 49.53
C GLY A 662 -20.64 -21.34 50.45
N PRO A 663 -20.47 -21.05 51.75
CA PRO A 663 -20.03 -22.03 52.74
C PRO A 663 -21.08 -23.12 53.00
N VAL A 664 -20.68 -24.18 53.72
CA VAL A 664 -21.59 -25.29 54.06
C VAL A 664 -22.78 -24.75 54.88
N LYS A 665 -24.00 -24.95 54.38
CA LYS A 665 -25.22 -24.40 54.99
C LYS A 665 -25.67 -25.24 56.20
N GLU A 666 -25.49 -26.56 56.14
CA GLU A 666 -25.84 -27.51 57.21
C GLU A 666 -24.89 -28.72 57.17
N GLY A 667 -24.41 -29.18 58.34
CA GLY A 667 -23.51 -30.33 58.48
C GLY A 667 -22.03 -29.97 58.67
N LYS A 668 -21.18 -30.98 58.92
CA LYS A 668 -19.73 -30.81 59.12
C LYS A 668 -18.99 -30.89 57.79
N VAL A 669 -18.10 -29.92 57.53
CA VAL A 669 -17.19 -29.94 56.39
C VAL A 669 -16.15 -31.05 56.61
N ASP A 670 -16.05 -31.98 55.68
CA ASP A 670 -15.10 -33.10 55.78
C ASP A 670 -13.69 -32.66 55.32
N CYS A 671 -13.60 -31.73 54.35
CA CYS A 671 -12.34 -31.18 53.87
C CYS A 671 -12.50 -29.76 53.30
N THR A 672 -11.61 -28.83 53.68
CA THR A 672 -11.53 -27.47 53.14
C THR A 672 -10.27 -27.30 52.32
N LEU A 673 -10.40 -26.76 51.11
CA LEU A 673 -9.30 -26.44 50.19
C LEU A 673 -9.26 -24.93 49.95
N THR A 674 -8.09 -24.32 50.11
CA THR A 674 -7.89 -22.87 49.88
C THR A 674 -6.76 -22.64 48.89
N MET A 675 -7.02 -21.89 47.81
CA MET A 675 -6.04 -21.58 46.77
C MET A 675 -6.39 -20.31 45.97
N SER A 676 -5.45 -19.80 45.17
CA SER A 676 -5.67 -18.63 44.33
C SER A 676 -6.56 -18.93 43.12
N ASP A 677 -7.27 -17.92 42.60
CA ASP A 677 -8.14 -18.08 41.42
C ASP A 677 -7.41 -18.63 40.18
N PRO A 678 -6.19 -18.16 39.83
CA PRO A 678 -5.41 -18.75 38.73
C PRO A 678 -4.93 -20.18 39.02
N ASP A 679 -4.42 -20.46 40.24
CA ASP A 679 -3.93 -21.79 40.59
C ASP A 679 -5.07 -22.84 40.61
N PHE A 680 -6.30 -22.42 40.95
CA PHE A 680 -7.49 -23.28 40.88
C PHE A 680 -7.81 -23.68 39.44
N VAL A 681 -7.81 -22.72 38.50
CA VAL A 681 -8.02 -23.01 37.08
C VAL A 681 -6.95 -23.96 36.55
N ASP A 682 -5.67 -23.72 36.89
CA ASP A 682 -4.55 -24.58 36.51
C ASP A 682 -4.60 -26.00 37.12
N LEU A 683 -5.30 -26.19 38.25
CA LEU A 683 -5.53 -27.49 38.88
C LEU A 683 -6.55 -28.36 38.13
N PHE A 684 -7.50 -27.74 37.42
CA PHE A 684 -8.64 -28.43 36.81
C PHE A 684 -8.64 -28.43 35.28
N VAL A 685 -7.95 -27.48 34.66
CA VAL A 685 -7.90 -27.31 33.19
C VAL A 685 -6.48 -27.59 32.68
N ASP A 686 -6.30 -28.57 31.80
CA ASP A 686 -4.99 -28.75 31.12
C ASP A 686 -4.89 -27.67 30.06
N THR A 687 -3.98 -26.73 30.23
CA THR A 687 -3.60 -25.80 29.16
C THR A 687 -2.51 -26.39 28.25
N ARG A 688 -2.31 -27.73 28.24
CA ARG A 688 -1.38 -28.43 27.34
C ARG A 688 -2.08 -29.22 26.24
N TRP A 689 -2.41 -28.55 25.14
CA TRP A 689 -2.17 -29.14 23.83
C TRP A 689 -0.69 -28.93 23.46
N SER A 690 0.20 -29.67 24.13
CA SER A 690 1.65 -29.63 23.87
C SER A 690 2.08 -30.51 22.68
N SER A 691 1.17 -31.13 21.94
CA SER A 691 1.49 -31.74 20.64
C SER A 691 1.66 -30.67 19.56
N GLU A 692 0.94 -29.56 19.65
CA GLU A 692 0.91 -28.49 18.64
C GLU A 692 2.02 -27.47 18.83
N TYR A 693 2.42 -27.13 20.06
CA TYR A 693 3.65 -26.35 20.28
C TYR A 693 4.90 -27.16 19.90
N ASN A 694 4.88 -28.49 20.08
CA ASN A 694 5.94 -29.36 19.58
C ASN A 694 5.90 -29.46 18.05
N MET A 695 4.73 -29.48 17.41
CA MET A 695 4.60 -29.49 15.94
C MET A 695 5.01 -28.15 15.31
N LEU A 696 4.62 -27.02 15.92
CA LEU A 696 5.05 -25.67 15.56
C LEU A 696 6.54 -25.45 15.82
N SER A 697 7.07 -25.90 16.95
CA SER A 697 8.52 -25.87 17.23
C SER A 697 9.30 -26.79 16.28
N ARG A 698 8.72 -27.93 15.86
CA ARG A 698 9.29 -28.85 14.86
C ARG A 698 9.24 -28.26 13.46
N LEU A 699 8.13 -27.65 13.05
CA LEU A 699 7.98 -26.93 11.77
C LEU A 699 8.91 -25.72 11.70
N HIS A 700 9.05 -24.98 12.82
CA HIS A 700 9.98 -23.86 12.92
C HIS A 700 11.44 -24.34 12.94
N ALA A 701 11.75 -25.47 13.59
CA ALA A 701 13.06 -26.09 13.55
C ALA A 701 13.40 -26.70 12.17
N VAL A 702 12.42 -27.24 11.44
CA VAL A 702 12.55 -27.71 10.05
C VAL A 702 12.77 -26.53 9.12
N ARG A 703 11.98 -25.44 9.25
CA ARG A 703 12.20 -24.18 8.52
C ARG A 703 13.60 -23.62 8.79
N LYS A 704 14.05 -23.62 10.04
CA LYS A 704 15.37 -23.12 10.43
C LYS A 704 16.50 -24.05 9.97
N ALA A 705 16.29 -25.37 9.94
CA ALA A 705 17.25 -26.33 9.42
C ALA A 705 17.36 -26.27 7.89
N VAL A 706 16.24 -26.16 7.17
CA VAL A 706 16.18 -25.96 5.72
C VAL A 706 16.80 -24.61 5.35
N GLY A 707 16.47 -23.54 6.09
CA GLY A 707 17.07 -22.22 5.91
C GLY A 707 18.57 -22.19 6.21
N ALA A 708 19.04 -22.90 7.25
CA ALA A 708 20.47 -23.00 7.56
C ALA A 708 21.24 -23.82 6.51
N GLU A 709 20.64 -24.86 5.94
CA GLU A 709 21.27 -25.66 4.91
C GLU A 709 21.28 -24.95 3.55
N LEU A 710 20.23 -24.18 3.24
CA LEU A 710 20.21 -23.25 2.11
C LEU A 710 21.32 -22.18 2.27
N ALA A 711 21.44 -21.55 3.45
CA ALA A 711 22.47 -20.54 3.72
C ALA A 711 23.90 -21.10 3.72
N ASN A 712 24.11 -22.35 4.15
CA ASN A 712 25.40 -23.03 4.02
C ASN A 712 25.72 -23.43 2.58
N SER A 713 24.71 -23.67 1.73
CA SER A 713 24.88 -24.01 0.32
C SER A 713 25.15 -22.79 -0.59
N GLU A 714 24.70 -21.59 -0.21
CA GLU A 714 25.04 -20.33 -0.94
C GLU A 714 26.55 -20.03 -0.90
N ASN A 715 27.25 -20.48 0.14
CA ASN A 715 28.68 -20.23 0.31
C ASN A 715 29.60 -21.35 -0.26
N ASN A 716 29.04 -22.41 -0.87
CA ASN A 716 29.78 -23.50 -1.53
C ASN A 716 29.18 -23.83 -2.90
N ILE A 717 29.55 -23.02 -3.91
CA ILE A 717 29.70 -23.28 -5.37
C ILE A 717 28.64 -24.17 -6.09
N GLU A 718 27.93 -23.56 -7.07
CA GLU A 718 27.40 -24.09 -8.36
C GLU A 718 26.54 -25.38 -8.42
N VAL A 719 25.56 -25.60 -7.54
CA VAL A 719 24.68 -26.80 -7.66
C VAL A 719 23.21 -26.52 -7.98
N LEU A 720 22.71 -25.28 -7.81
CA LEU A 720 21.30 -24.95 -8.09
C LEU A 720 21.18 -23.75 -9.03
N THR A 721 20.40 -23.90 -10.09
CA THR A 721 20.06 -22.82 -11.03
C THR A 721 19.15 -21.78 -10.37
N ALA A 722 19.10 -20.56 -10.92
CA ALA A 722 18.28 -19.46 -10.38
C ALA A 722 16.78 -19.82 -10.26
N VAL A 723 16.29 -20.75 -11.09
CA VAL A 723 14.90 -21.24 -11.05
C VAL A 723 14.69 -22.18 -9.84
N GLU A 724 15.68 -23.01 -9.52
CA GLU A 724 15.62 -23.96 -8.40
C GLU A 724 15.74 -23.24 -7.06
N TRP A 725 16.53 -22.16 -6.99
CA TRP A 725 16.54 -21.24 -5.85
C TRP A 725 15.19 -20.57 -5.62
N LYS A 726 14.54 -20.13 -6.70
CA LYS A 726 13.22 -19.49 -6.64
C LYS A 726 12.12 -20.47 -6.16
N GLN A 727 12.24 -21.75 -6.50
CA GLN A 727 11.31 -22.79 -6.05
C GLN A 727 11.56 -23.24 -4.60
N ALA A 728 12.83 -23.34 -4.17
CA ALA A 728 13.18 -23.59 -2.77
C ALA A 728 12.72 -22.45 -1.84
N ALA A 729 12.85 -21.20 -2.30
CA ALA A 729 12.28 -20.03 -1.65
C ALA A 729 10.74 -20.10 -1.61
N GLY A 730 10.10 -20.58 -2.68
CA GLY A 730 8.65 -20.82 -2.72
C GLY A 730 8.14 -21.82 -1.67
N ILE A 731 8.91 -22.85 -1.33
CA ILE A 731 8.57 -23.80 -0.24
C ILE A 731 8.63 -23.10 1.13
N VAL A 732 9.60 -22.20 1.34
CA VAL A 732 9.70 -21.38 2.55
C VAL A 732 8.56 -20.35 2.63
N GLU A 733 8.16 -19.79 1.48
CA GLU A 733 7.02 -18.88 1.33
C GLU A 733 5.67 -19.56 1.58
N VAL A 734 5.51 -20.84 1.25
CA VAL A 734 4.28 -21.60 1.55
C VAL A 734 4.20 -21.99 3.03
N LEU A 735 5.34 -22.31 3.65
CA LEU A 735 5.42 -22.67 5.07
C LEU A 735 5.28 -21.46 6.01
N GLY A 736 5.57 -20.24 5.53
CA GLY A 736 5.48 -19.00 6.30
C GLY A 736 4.05 -18.68 6.76
N PRO A 737 3.10 -18.44 5.84
CA PRO A 737 1.71 -18.13 6.15
C PRO A 737 1.00 -19.24 6.93
N LEU A 738 1.40 -20.51 6.75
CA LEU A 738 0.81 -21.63 7.48
C LEU A 738 1.23 -21.64 8.97
N ALA A 739 2.51 -21.31 9.24
CA ALA A 739 3.04 -21.18 10.59
C ALA A 739 2.54 -19.91 11.30
N ASP A 740 2.22 -18.86 10.52
CA ASP A 740 1.70 -17.59 11.03
C ASP A 740 0.17 -17.65 11.24
N ALA A 741 -0.60 -18.29 10.34
CA ALA A 741 -2.05 -18.49 10.49
C ALA A 741 -2.44 -19.40 11.66
N THR A 742 -1.60 -20.38 12.02
CA THR A 742 -1.80 -21.20 13.24
C THR A 742 -1.35 -20.50 14.52
N LYS A 743 -0.69 -19.34 14.41
CA LYS A 743 -0.30 -18.51 15.55
C LYS A 743 -1.40 -17.51 15.94
N GLU A 744 -2.25 -17.11 14.99
CA GLU A 744 -3.36 -16.16 15.22
C GLU A 744 -4.69 -16.82 15.63
N ILE A 745 -4.93 -18.10 15.31
CA ILE A 745 -6.17 -18.81 15.70
C ILE A 745 -5.92 -19.61 16.99
N SER A 746 -5.93 -18.92 18.14
CA SER A 746 -5.98 -19.53 19.48
C SER A 746 -7.19 -19.07 20.32
N GLY A 747 -8.25 -18.67 19.63
CA GLY A 747 -9.60 -18.53 20.18
C GLY A 747 -10.59 -19.15 19.19
N ASP A 748 -11.04 -20.36 19.50
CA ASP A 748 -12.18 -21.06 18.90
C ASP A 748 -12.13 -21.36 17.38
N SER A 749 -11.32 -22.36 16.98
CA SER A 749 -11.56 -23.38 15.92
C SER A 749 -10.22 -23.96 15.43
N TYR A 750 -9.82 -25.16 15.88
CA TYR A 750 -8.60 -25.82 15.36
C TYR A 750 -8.93 -26.70 14.13
N PRO A 751 -8.11 -26.70 13.06
CA PRO A 751 -8.29 -27.59 11.93
C PRO A 751 -8.01 -29.04 12.36
N THR A 752 -8.96 -29.94 12.12
CA THR A 752 -8.82 -31.36 12.48
C THR A 752 -7.75 -32.04 11.61
N SER A 753 -7.24 -33.21 12.05
CA SER A 753 -6.30 -34.04 11.28
C SER A 753 -6.78 -34.34 9.83
N SER A 754 -8.09 -34.27 9.58
CA SER A 754 -8.71 -34.40 8.26
C SER A 754 -8.41 -33.23 7.29
N MET A 755 -8.05 -32.04 7.80
CA MET A 755 -7.68 -30.86 6.99
C MET A 755 -6.17 -30.80 6.69
N VAL A 756 -5.33 -31.41 7.54
CA VAL A 756 -3.86 -31.34 7.44
C VAL A 756 -3.28 -32.43 6.51
N ILE A 757 -3.90 -33.62 6.49
CA ILE A 757 -3.47 -34.76 5.67
C ILE A 757 -3.48 -34.42 4.15
N PRO A 758 -4.49 -33.75 3.57
CA PRO A 758 -4.48 -33.35 2.16
C PRO A 758 -3.35 -32.38 1.80
N ILE A 759 -2.96 -31.49 2.72
CA ILE A 759 -1.90 -30.48 2.53
C ILE A 759 -0.52 -31.15 2.52
N LEU A 760 -0.30 -32.11 3.42
CA LEU A 760 0.91 -32.94 3.42
C LEU A 760 0.98 -33.83 2.16
N HIS A 761 -0.17 -34.27 1.64
CA HIS A 761 -0.27 -34.96 0.35
C HIS A 761 0.10 -34.06 -0.84
N CYS A 762 -0.24 -32.77 -0.78
CA CYS A 762 0.14 -31.76 -1.78
C CYS A 762 1.64 -31.41 -1.72
N LEU A 763 2.24 -31.39 -0.53
CA LEU A 763 3.69 -31.26 -0.35
C LEU A 763 4.44 -32.48 -0.93
N LYS A 764 3.90 -33.68 -0.69
CA LYS A 764 4.40 -34.95 -1.25
C LYS A 764 4.35 -35.00 -2.77
N SER A 765 3.30 -34.47 -3.41
CA SER A 765 3.20 -34.42 -4.88
C SER A 765 4.25 -33.49 -5.51
N HIS A 766 4.54 -32.35 -4.88
CA HIS A 766 5.57 -31.41 -5.33
C HIS A 766 6.99 -31.96 -5.14
N LEU A 767 7.26 -32.64 -4.02
CA LEU A 767 8.54 -33.31 -3.78
C LEU A 767 8.77 -34.49 -4.74
N ASN A 768 7.72 -35.22 -5.15
CA ASN A 768 7.80 -36.31 -6.13
C ASN A 768 8.25 -35.86 -7.53
N VAL A 769 7.92 -34.62 -7.93
CA VAL A 769 8.38 -34.04 -9.22
C VAL A 769 9.89 -33.74 -9.17
N PHE A 770 10.42 -33.41 -7.99
CA PHE A 770 11.82 -33.03 -7.77
C PHE A 770 12.79 -34.23 -7.78
N ILE A 771 12.37 -35.40 -7.29
CA ILE A 771 13.24 -36.58 -7.11
C ILE A 771 13.51 -37.32 -8.44
N THR A 772 12.71 -37.10 -9.48
CA THR A 772 12.82 -37.85 -10.74
C THR A 772 13.90 -37.36 -11.72
N SER A 773 14.64 -36.28 -11.45
CA SER A 773 15.42 -35.63 -12.54
C SER A 773 16.95 -35.69 -12.50
N LYS A 774 17.68 -36.01 -11.40
CA LYS A 774 19.16 -36.17 -11.46
C LYS A 774 19.78 -36.74 -10.16
N LYS A 775 20.99 -37.33 -10.29
CA LYS A 775 21.78 -37.98 -9.22
C LYS A 775 22.00 -37.12 -7.96
N ASP A 776 21.97 -35.79 -8.09
CA ASP A 776 22.28 -34.86 -6.99
C ASP A 776 21.07 -34.57 -6.08
N GLY A 777 19.84 -34.75 -6.57
CA GLY A 777 18.63 -34.70 -5.74
C GLY A 777 18.56 -35.84 -4.72
N VAL A 778 19.18 -36.99 -5.03
CA VAL A 778 19.30 -38.13 -4.12
C VAL A 778 20.27 -37.83 -2.97
N MET A 779 21.33 -37.05 -3.22
CA MET A 779 22.28 -36.63 -2.17
C MET A 779 21.63 -35.60 -1.22
N PHE A 780 20.89 -34.63 -1.75
CA PHE A 780 20.14 -33.67 -0.92
C PHE A 780 19.06 -34.37 -0.08
N ALA A 781 18.28 -35.28 -0.68
CA ALA A 781 17.28 -36.05 0.05
C ALA A 781 17.89 -36.93 1.15
N ARG A 782 19.06 -37.54 0.92
CA ARG A 782 19.79 -38.33 1.92
C ARG A 782 20.37 -37.48 3.05
N SER A 783 20.89 -36.30 2.75
CA SER A 783 21.40 -35.37 3.77
C SER A 783 20.27 -34.81 4.63
N LEU A 784 19.13 -34.48 4.02
CA LEU A 784 17.93 -34.03 4.73
C LEU A 784 17.33 -35.14 5.60
N ASP A 785 17.22 -36.37 5.07
CA ASP A 785 16.76 -37.55 5.84
C ASP A 785 17.69 -37.84 7.03
N LYS A 786 19.01 -37.77 6.83
CA LYS A 786 20.00 -37.96 7.91
C LYS A 786 19.93 -36.85 8.97
N ALA A 787 19.76 -35.60 8.55
CA ALA A 787 19.58 -34.46 9.46
C ALA A 787 18.29 -34.57 10.28
N LEU A 788 17.19 -35.00 9.66
CA LEU A 788 15.91 -35.21 10.33
C LEU A 788 15.98 -36.40 11.31
N LYS A 789 16.57 -37.54 10.93
CA LYS A 789 16.77 -38.71 11.79
C LYS A 789 17.63 -38.42 13.01
N SER A 790 18.72 -37.68 12.83
CA SER A 790 19.62 -37.32 13.95
C SER A 790 18.98 -36.38 14.97
N ARG A 791 17.98 -35.59 14.57
CA ARG A 791 17.32 -34.58 15.43
C ARG A 791 15.98 -35.05 15.99
N PHE A 792 15.36 -36.07 15.40
CA PHE A 792 14.02 -36.53 15.78
C PHE A 792 13.95 -38.07 15.86
N SER A 793 14.10 -38.63 17.06
CA SER A 793 14.19 -40.08 17.32
C SER A 793 12.92 -40.90 17.02
N PHE A 794 11.76 -40.27 16.82
CA PHE A 794 10.50 -40.95 16.52
C PHE A 794 10.30 -41.26 15.02
N TYR A 795 11.19 -40.76 14.16
CA TYR A 795 11.07 -40.90 12.70
C TYR A 795 11.14 -42.37 12.23
N ASP A 796 11.69 -43.28 13.04
CA ASP A 796 11.72 -44.73 12.76
C ASP A 796 10.50 -45.50 13.30
N SER A 797 9.63 -44.86 14.09
CA SER A 797 8.62 -45.56 14.91
C SER A 797 7.19 -45.60 14.36
N ASP A 798 6.93 -44.98 13.20
CA ASP A 798 5.61 -44.97 12.56
C ASP A 798 5.68 -45.58 11.14
N PRO A 799 5.15 -46.79 10.90
CA PRO A 799 5.37 -47.54 9.65
C PRO A 799 4.76 -46.88 8.40
N ILE A 800 3.89 -45.89 8.57
CA ILE A 800 3.31 -45.10 7.46
C ILE A 800 4.36 -44.16 6.83
N PHE A 801 5.43 -43.84 7.55
CA PHE A 801 6.47 -42.89 7.13
C PHE A 801 7.83 -43.54 6.80
N CYS A 802 7.86 -44.84 6.49
CA CYS A 802 9.12 -45.47 6.11
C CYS A 802 9.53 -45.09 4.67
N PRO A 803 10.69 -44.43 4.43
CA PRO A 803 11.12 -44.03 3.09
C PRO A 803 11.40 -45.22 2.15
N SER A 804 11.54 -46.44 2.69
CA SER A 804 11.81 -47.65 1.90
C SER A 804 10.65 -48.04 0.98
N MET A 805 9.40 -47.72 1.33
CA MET A 805 8.23 -47.92 0.46
C MET A 805 8.17 -46.94 -0.72
N LEU A 806 8.81 -45.76 -0.61
CA LEU A 806 8.85 -44.74 -1.66
C LEU A 806 9.84 -45.08 -2.79
N CYS A 807 10.71 -46.08 -2.57
CA CYS A 807 11.62 -46.59 -3.59
C CYS A 807 11.13 -47.88 -4.25
N ASP A 808 9.97 -48.44 -3.85
CA ASP A 808 9.43 -49.68 -4.44
C ASP A 808 8.71 -49.36 -5.78
N PRO A 809 9.19 -49.87 -6.92
CA PRO A 809 8.61 -49.59 -8.22
C PRO A 809 7.18 -50.10 -8.41
N ARG A 810 6.70 -51.04 -7.57
CA ARG A 810 5.43 -51.74 -7.75
C ARG A 810 4.20 -50.92 -7.36
N PHE A 811 4.38 -49.84 -6.57
CA PHE A 811 3.27 -48.98 -6.13
C PHE A 811 2.96 -47.79 -7.08
N ARG A 812 3.59 -47.74 -8.27
CA ARG A 812 3.41 -46.66 -9.26
C ARG A 812 2.06 -46.60 -9.98
N GLY A 813 1.20 -47.62 -9.88
CA GLY A 813 0.05 -47.78 -10.78
C GLY A 813 -1.34 -47.44 -10.24
N VAL A 814 -1.51 -47.07 -8.96
CA VAL A 814 -2.85 -47.11 -8.31
C VAL A 814 -3.44 -45.72 -7.98
N LEU A 815 -2.71 -44.62 -8.19
CA LEU A 815 -3.14 -43.29 -7.68
C LEU A 815 -3.03 -42.15 -8.71
N ILE A 816 -3.43 -42.42 -9.95
CA ILE A 816 -3.70 -41.37 -10.93
C ILE A 816 -5.16 -41.54 -11.36
N ASP A 817 -5.89 -40.43 -11.34
CA ASP A 817 -7.30 -40.22 -11.69
C ASP A 817 -8.33 -40.33 -10.55
N ASP A 818 -8.69 -39.20 -9.94
CA ASP A 818 -10.06 -38.66 -10.07
C ASP A 818 -10.23 -37.29 -9.36
N MET A 819 -10.59 -36.24 -10.12
CA MET A 819 -10.95 -34.90 -9.59
C MET A 819 -12.37 -34.87 -8.97
N VAL A 820 -13.11 -35.98 -9.03
CA VAL A 820 -14.48 -36.11 -8.51
C VAL A 820 -14.51 -36.35 -6.99
N ALA A 821 -13.44 -36.87 -6.39
CA ALA A 821 -13.36 -37.12 -4.95
C ALA A 821 -13.33 -35.82 -4.11
N VAL A 822 -12.74 -34.74 -4.65
CA VAL A 822 -12.57 -33.46 -3.95
C VAL A 822 -13.90 -32.71 -3.81
N ASN A 823 -14.76 -32.75 -4.83
CA ASN A 823 -16.08 -32.10 -4.78
C ASN A 823 -17.10 -32.88 -3.93
N THR A 824 -16.93 -34.19 -3.78
CA THR A 824 -17.78 -35.01 -2.90
C THR A 824 -17.46 -34.73 -1.43
N LEU A 825 -16.17 -34.54 -1.07
CA LEU A 825 -15.76 -34.18 0.29
C LEU A 825 -16.25 -32.79 0.72
N ALA A 826 -16.30 -31.81 -0.18
CA ALA A 826 -16.79 -30.46 0.12
C ALA A 826 -18.29 -30.44 0.49
N ILE A 827 -19.08 -31.40 -0.04
CA ILE A 827 -20.50 -31.54 0.25
C ILE A 827 -20.74 -32.27 1.58
N GLU A 828 -19.92 -33.26 1.93
CA GLU A 828 -19.97 -33.94 3.24
C GLU A 828 -19.53 -33.04 4.40
N VAL A 829 -18.53 -32.17 4.19
CA VAL A 829 -18.04 -31.20 5.18
C VAL A 829 -19.12 -30.16 5.53
N LYS A 830 -19.94 -29.76 4.55
CA LYS A 830 -21.07 -28.84 4.77
C LYS A 830 -22.24 -29.48 5.54
N LYS A 831 -22.31 -30.81 5.61
CA LYS A 831 -23.29 -31.55 6.45
C LYS A 831 -22.83 -31.76 7.89
N LEU A 832 -21.52 -31.66 8.16
CA LEU A 832 -20.92 -31.88 9.48
C LEU A 832 -20.83 -30.60 10.32
N SER A 833 -20.92 -29.41 9.71
CA SER A 833 -20.90 -28.12 10.40
C SER A 833 -22.19 -27.77 11.16
N ASP A 834 -23.25 -28.56 11.02
CA ASP A 834 -24.57 -28.30 11.64
C ASP A 834 -24.82 -29.08 12.95
N LYS A 835 -23.78 -29.61 13.62
CA LYS A 835 -23.93 -30.26 14.94
C LYS A 835 -23.26 -29.48 16.07
N SER A 836 -24.09 -28.82 16.86
CA SER A 836 -23.77 -28.25 18.17
C SER A 836 -23.51 -29.37 19.20
N SER A 837 -22.24 -29.64 19.55
CA SER A 837 -21.82 -30.20 20.87
C SER A 837 -20.34 -30.58 20.89
N LEU A 838 -19.50 -29.76 21.52
CA LEU A 838 -18.17 -30.16 21.98
C LEU A 838 -17.92 -29.56 23.38
N GLU A 839 -17.85 -30.40 24.42
CA GLU A 839 -17.55 -30.02 25.81
C GLU A 839 -16.03 -30.06 26.13
N PRO A 840 -15.51 -29.23 27.05
CA PRO A 840 -14.09 -29.21 27.40
C PRO A 840 -13.64 -30.36 28.32
N ASN A 841 -12.40 -30.82 28.11
CA ASN A 841 -11.77 -31.96 28.80
C ASN A 841 -11.01 -31.50 30.07
N PHE A 842 -11.15 -32.21 31.21
CA PHE A 842 -10.61 -31.80 32.53
C PHE A 842 -9.38 -32.63 32.92
N ALA A 843 -8.17 -32.08 32.72
CA ALA A 843 -6.91 -32.72 33.15
C ALA A 843 -5.84 -31.70 33.58
N GLY A 844 -6.11 -30.91 34.63
CA GLY A 844 -5.25 -29.79 35.07
C GLY A 844 -3.72 -30.00 35.12
N LYS A 845 -2.98 -28.92 34.82
CA LYS A 845 -1.50 -28.87 34.76
C LYS A 845 -0.83 -28.91 36.13
N LEU A 846 -1.48 -28.41 37.17
CA LEU A 846 -0.94 -28.36 38.52
C LEU A 846 -1.22 -29.67 39.26
N ASN A 847 -0.17 -30.43 39.62
CA ASN A 847 -0.34 -31.65 40.43
C ASN A 847 -0.79 -31.26 41.86
N PRO A 848 -1.92 -31.80 42.37
CA PRO A 848 -2.44 -31.43 43.69
C PRO A 848 -1.46 -31.68 44.86
N GLN A 849 -0.62 -32.72 44.79
CA GLN A 849 0.41 -32.97 45.81
C GLN A 849 1.53 -31.93 45.74
N MET A 850 1.96 -31.53 44.54
CA MET A 850 2.96 -30.48 44.38
C MET A 850 2.44 -29.11 44.78
N ALA A 851 1.18 -28.79 44.46
CA ALA A 851 0.53 -27.54 44.89
C ALA A 851 0.49 -27.42 46.41
N PHE A 852 0.19 -28.54 47.09
CA PHE A 852 0.19 -28.60 48.56
C PHE A 852 1.61 -28.42 49.13
N MET A 853 2.61 -29.13 48.59
CA MET A 853 4.01 -29.00 49.02
C MET A 853 4.59 -27.59 48.79
N GLN A 854 4.16 -26.89 47.74
CA GLN A 854 4.60 -25.52 47.42
C GLN A 854 3.81 -24.44 48.18
N GLY A 855 2.88 -24.82 49.06
CA GLY A 855 2.05 -23.88 49.83
C GLY A 855 0.99 -23.14 49.01
N LYS A 856 0.80 -23.50 47.74
CA LYS A 856 -0.20 -22.93 46.82
C LYS A 856 -1.60 -23.48 47.05
N LEU A 857 -1.69 -24.70 47.57
CA LEU A 857 -2.92 -25.35 48.00
C LEU A 857 -2.86 -25.63 49.50
N LYS A 858 -3.74 -25.02 50.28
CA LYS A 858 -3.90 -25.35 51.71
C LYS A 858 -5.08 -26.29 51.88
N VAL A 859 -4.87 -27.40 52.58
CA VAL A 859 -5.91 -28.40 52.87
C VAL A 859 -6.07 -28.56 54.37
N ALA A 860 -7.30 -28.48 54.86
CA ALA A 860 -7.65 -28.74 56.25
C ALA A 860 -8.79 -29.77 56.33
N GLY A 861 -8.66 -30.81 57.15
CA GLY A 861 -9.65 -31.89 57.27
C GLY A 861 -9.14 -33.25 56.75
N ASN A 862 -10.05 -34.12 56.31
CA ASN A 862 -9.75 -35.51 55.96
C ASN A 862 -9.13 -35.63 54.56
N LEU A 863 -7.80 -35.68 54.50
CA LEU A 863 -6.99 -35.76 53.29
C LEU A 863 -7.26 -37.01 52.42
N MET A 864 -7.70 -38.13 53.00
CA MET A 864 -7.99 -39.36 52.24
C MET A 864 -9.23 -39.21 51.33
N LEU A 865 -10.13 -38.27 51.64
CA LEU A 865 -11.29 -37.97 50.78
C LEU A 865 -10.89 -37.20 49.52
N VAL A 866 -9.85 -36.36 49.58
CA VAL A 866 -9.35 -35.60 48.42
C VAL A 866 -8.81 -36.53 47.33
N GLN A 867 -8.18 -37.65 47.70
CA GLN A 867 -7.70 -38.67 46.75
C GLN A 867 -8.85 -39.38 46.03
N LYS A 868 -9.96 -39.66 46.72
CA LYS A 868 -11.17 -40.24 46.10
C LYS A 868 -11.83 -39.28 45.12
N LEU A 869 -11.88 -37.99 45.44
CA LEU A 869 -12.40 -36.94 44.55
C LEU A 869 -11.54 -36.82 43.27
N SER A 870 -10.22 -36.92 43.38
CA SER A 870 -9.31 -36.94 42.22
C SER A 870 -9.59 -38.10 41.25
N GLY A 871 -10.05 -39.26 41.73
CA GLY A 871 -10.37 -40.41 40.87
C GLY A 871 -11.59 -40.12 39.99
N LEU A 872 -12.62 -39.48 40.55
CA LEU A 872 -13.86 -39.14 39.83
C LEU A 872 -13.62 -38.05 38.77
N MET A 873 -12.60 -37.22 38.95
CA MET A 873 -12.21 -36.17 38.00
C MET A 873 -11.32 -36.66 36.86
N LYS A 874 -10.73 -37.87 36.95
CA LYS A 874 -9.77 -38.41 35.96
C LYS A 874 -10.32 -39.50 35.03
N GLU A 875 -11.48 -40.09 35.33
CA GLU A 875 -12.07 -41.14 34.47
C GLU A 875 -12.85 -40.56 33.27
N GLN A 876 -12.14 -40.24 32.18
CA GLN A 876 -12.43 -40.71 30.81
C GLN A 876 -11.36 -40.18 29.83
N SER A 877 -10.25 -40.91 29.73
CA SER A 877 -9.52 -41.03 28.47
C SER A 877 -9.91 -42.37 27.82
N LYS A 878 -10.67 -42.30 26.72
CA LYS A 878 -11.13 -43.39 25.83
C LYS A 878 -12.35 -44.22 26.27
N LEU A 879 -13.51 -43.85 25.75
CA LEU A 879 -14.50 -44.73 25.10
C LEU A 879 -15.32 -43.89 24.12
#